data_AF-A0A447TBS2-F1
#
_entry.id   AF-A0A447TBS2-F1
#
_cell.length_a   1.000
_cell.length_b   1.000
_cell.length_c   1.000
_cell.angle_alpha   90.00
_cell.angle_beta   90.00
_cell.angle_gamma   90.00
#
_symmetry.space_group_name_H-M   'P 1'
#
loop_
_entity.id
_entity.type
_entity.pdbx_description
1 polymer ?
#
loop_
_entity_poly.entity_id
_entity_poly.type
_entity_poly.pdbx_seq_one_letter_code
_entity_poly.pdbx_strand_id
1 'polypeptide(L)'
;MVIDSALDLTQTRTDQRTGTAFNITSSASKGSTSKQDAVAASLKSDAELQLISAGDVAVTGSLVKAAQALNIQAVGDIRVASQAVASHSQSNDTQLALRGVGAETGDQQYRGGVRIERTSSSQQLDKTDQAGSLLSGGSVKLAAGNDLAVSGSKLETSGGDASLSGQNVSLAAAQATQRSDQSSTVTGGGLYLTGGLDKTGAGLEFGQSSSRAVSDGSVAQVSEVKVGGKLDIVAGNGMGQVQNQGTQIKAGGAVSVVAGDVSNQAASNQQSTQQSSSHWGADVGVNVDYSGITRPIVNAGGSVAKGDVAGAVGQAGQLGAANLGVDISATGGSAQSHSQSSAAVTTSIAGSSVSVTAGGALKDQATQYQATQGQVNIRADSHQMTAAANTQSQSSQASEGGASVRVYTTTGEDVNVKGSGQGSYSSGQGATSAAVTGSIQSAGGVNIQVNNDASYQGAAINGGSGQVGIQAGGKLALTQANNTSSSQQHDVKVDVGLGISTSPIDGGSKLGGSGKLGVDNAQSQSASSAAASGSVQAAGGIALSSGNGLTVQGGSLQSGGDIKLQSDGKVNLQAATGSDSKTGSGWGFNVNAGGSQSDGKDAASKGFNVGGGAQLSSQSESSASQAGAQVKAGGQLTVSSGAMGKDAISLQGSQLSGQGVKLDAENGGISLQSAQNASQKNDWSANANLGGGNTAKTAKDNGQPKAEGVSNTYQVGGGFGSR
;
A
#
# COMPACT_ATOMS: atom_id res chain seq x y z
N MET A 1 -28.64 -18.74 -31.06
CA MET A 1 -29.55 -17.62 -30.74
C MET A 1 -28.76 -16.53 -30.03
N VAL A 2 -28.97 -15.26 -30.37
CA VAL A 2 -28.24 -14.12 -29.78
C VAL A 2 -29.23 -13.03 -29.36
N ILE A 3 -29.05 -12.49 -28.16
CA ILE A 3 -29.76 -11.32 -27.62
C ILE A 3 -28.68 -10.36 -27.12
N ASP A 4 -28.28 -9.42 -27.96
CA ASP A 4 -27.16 -8.52 -27.73
C ASP A 4 -27.60 -7.06 -27.64
N SER A 5 -26.81 -6.26 -26.94
CA SER A 5 -26.95 -4.82 -26.93
C SER A 5 -26.25 -4.21 -28.14
N ALA A 6 -26.82 -3.14 -28.68
CA ALA A 6 -26.14 -2.32 -29.67
C ALA A 6 -25.23 -1.32 -28.97
N LEU A 7 -24.14 -0.92 -29.61
CA LEU A 7 -23.30 0.17 -29.14
C LEU A 7 -23.62 1.42 -29.95
N ASP A 8 -24.11 2.47 -29.30
CA ASP A 8 -24.20 3.80 -29.87
C ASP A 8 -22.87 4.52 -29.67
N LEU A 9 -22.38 5.22 -30.70
CA LEU A 9 -21.08 5.88 -30.70
C LEU A 9 -21.26 7.38 -30.94
N THR A 10 -20.96 8.18 -29.92
CA THR A 10 -20.90 9.63 -30.05
C THR A 10 -19.45 10.09 -30.15
N GLN A 11 -19.16 10.89 -31.17
CA GLN A 11 -17.85 11.51 -31.36
C GLN A 11 -17.97 13.03 -31.38
N THR A 12 -17.14 13.69 -30.58
CA THR A 12 -17.05 15.14 -30.52
C THR A 12 -15.61 15.55 -30.73
N ARG A 13 -15.39 16.59 -31.52
CA ARG A 13 -14.08 17.20 -31.73
C ARG A 13 -14.17 18.70 -31.48
N THR A 14 -13.23 19.20 -30.71
CA THR A 14 -13.12 20.62 -30.36
C THR A 14 -11.77 21.14 -30.85
N ASP A 15 -11.78 22.26 -31.55
CA ASP A 15 -10.58 23.03 -31.89
C ASP A 15 -10.89 24.50 -31.64
N GLN A 16 -10.29 25.07 -30.60
CA GLN A 16 -10.50 26.44 -30.17
C GLN A 16 -9.15 27.17 -30.09
N ARG A 17 -9.10 28.39 -30.62
CA ARG A 17 -7.93 29.27 -30.56
C ARG A 17 -8.37 30.67 -30.16
N THR A 18 -7.72 31.21 -29.14
CA THR A 18 -7.84 32.61 -28.75
C THR A 18 -6.54 33.33 -29.07
N GLY A 19 -6.62 34.44 -29.80
CA GLY A 19 -5.49 35.31 -30.11
C GLY A 19 -5.48 36.57 -29.25
N THR A 20 -4.34 37.26 -29.21
CA THR A 20 -4.22 38.62 -28.68
C THR A 20 -4.45 39.67 -29.77
N ALA A 21 -4.40 40.95 -29.40
CA ALA A 21 -4.46 42.09 -30.33
C ALA A 21 -3.37 42.07 -31.43
N PHE A 22 -2.31 41.27 -31.26
CA PHE A 22 -1.23 41.09 -32.23
C PHE A 22 -1.24 39.72 -32.93
N ASN A 23 -2.37 38.99 -32.89
CA ASN A 23 -2.54 37.63 -33.42
C ASN A 23 -1.58 36.58 -32.80
N ILE A 24 -1.04 36.85 -31.62
CA ILE A 24 -0.30 35.88 -30.82
C ILE A 24 -1.32 34.96 -30.15
N THR A 25 -1.17 33.63 -30.27
CA THR A 25 -2.07 32.67 -29.60
C THR A 25 -1.91 32.78 -28.08
N SER A 26 -2.93 33.27 -27.38
CA SER A 26 -2.97 33.35 -25.92
C SER A 26 -3.46 32.04 -25.29
N SER A 27 -4.38 31.35 -25.95
CA SER A 27 -4.77 29.98 -25.59
C SER A 27 -5.18 29.19 -26.83
N ALA A 28 -4.92 27.89 -26.80
CA ALA A 28 -5.49 26.95 -27.75
C ALA A 28 -5.87 25.66 -27.03
N SER A 29 -7.05 25.14 -27.35
CA SER A 29 -7.59 23.89 -26.82
C SER A 29 -7.99 22.99 -27.98
N LYS A 30 -7.44 21.78 -28.01
CA LYS A 30 -7.80 20.75 -28.97
C LYS A 30 -8.24 19.52 -28.22
N GLY A 31 -9.46 19.07 -28.47
CA GLY A 31 -10.01 17.90 -27.81
C GLY A 31 -10.70 16.95 -28.79
N SER A 32 -10.69 15.68 -28.44
CA SER A 32 -11.52 14.67 -29.08
C SER A 32 -12.07 13.73 -28.03
N THR A 33 -13.37 13.48 -28.08
CA THR A 33 -14.03 12.52 -27.21
C THR A 33 -14.79 11.54 -28.10
N SER A 34 -14.66 10.26 -27.79
CA SER A 34 -15.38 9.15 -28.41
C SER A 34 -16.00 8.35 -27.28
N LYS A 35 -17.33 8.35 -27.17
CA LYS A 35 -18.06 7.66 -26.11
C LYS A 35 -18.98 6.62 -26.73
N GLN A 36 -18.84 5.38 -26.28
CA GLN A 36 -19.82 4.35 -26.53
C GLN A 36 -20.87 4.37 -25.42
N ASP A 37 -22.10 4.03 -25.75
CA ASP A 37 -23.17 3.72 -24.81
C ASP A 37 -23.84 2.41 -25.23
N ALA A 38 -24.07 1.49 -24.28
CA ALA A 38 -24.77 0.24 -24.57
C ALA A 38 -26.29 0.46 -24.57
N VAL A 39 -26.92 0.16 -25.70
CA VAL A 39 -28.37 0.14 -25.89
C VAL A 39 -28.85 -1.31 -25.79
N ALA A 40 -29.33 -1.68 -24.61
CA ALA A 40 -29.76 -3.04 -24.30
C ALA A 40 -30.95 -3.50 -25.14
N ALA A 41 -30.88 -4.71 -25.71
CA ALA A 41 -32.08 -5.41 -26.17
C ALA A 41 -32.92 -5.85 -24.96
N SER A 42 -34.24 -5.90 -25.14
CA SER A 42 -35.18 -6.29 -24.08
C SER A 42 -36.18 -7.31 -24.60
N LEU A 43 -36.07 -8.55 -24.14
CA LEU A 43 -37.05 -9.61 -24.37
C LEU A 43 -37.89 -9.83 -23.10
N LYS A 44 -39.21 -9.65 -23.18
CA LYS A 44 -40.12 -9.70 -22.04
C LYS A 44 -41.34 -10.59 -22.32
N SER A 45 -41.75 -11.36 -21.32
CA SER A 45 -43.01 -12.13 -21.32
C SER A 45 -43.76 -11.88 -20.00
N ASP A 46 -45.06 -11.64 -20.09
CA ASP A 46 -45.96 -11.56 -18.91
C ASP A 46 -46.39 -12.96 -18.41
N ALA A 47 -45.89 -14.02 -19.03
CA ALA A 47 -46.12 -15.41 -18.66
C ALA A 47 -44.78 -16.16 -18.55
N GLU A 48 -44.77 -17.43 -18.94
CA GLU A 48 -43.54 -18.18 -19.15
C GLU A 48 -42.82 -17.71 -20.43
N LEU A 49 -41.48 -17.79 -20.42
CA LEU A 49 -40.63 -17.57 -21.58
C LEU A 49 -39.69 -18.77 -21.74
N GLN A 50 -39.80 -19.46 -22.88
CA GLN A 50 -38.91 -20.56 -23.26
C GLN A 50 -38.02 -20.15 -24.43
N LEU A 51 -36.72 -20.36 -24.29
CA LEU A 51 -35.70 -20.08 -25.29
C LEU A 51 -34.95 -21.39 -25.57
N ILE A 52 -35.20 -22.00 -26.73
CA ILE A 52 -34.64 -23.31 -27.09
C ILE A 52 -33.80 -23.15 -28.36
N SER A 53 -32.53 -23.56 -28.31
CA SER A 53 -31.58 -23.47 -29.41
C SER A 53 -30.90 -24.81 -29.68
N ALA A 54 -30.84 -25.21 -30.96
CA ALA A 54 -30.06 -26.37 -31.41
C ALA A 54 -28.54 -26.11 -31.46
N GLY A 55 -28.12 -24.86 -31.23
CA GLY A 55 -26.72 -24.46 -31.04
C GLY A 55 -26.60 -23.60 -29.78
N ASP A 56 -25.76 -22.57 -29.82
CA ASP A 56 -25.50 -21.73 -28.65
C ASP A 56 -26.62 -20.73 -28.36
N VAL A 57 -26.68 -20.25 -27.12
CA VAL A 57 -27.45 -19.07 -26.69
C VAL A 57 -26.49 -18.04 -26.10
N ALA A 58 -26.49 -16.82 -26.64
CA ALA A 58 -25.73 -15.70 -26.09
C ALA A 58 -26.66 -14.55 -25.67
N VAL A 59 -26.48 -14.02 -24.46
CA VAL A 59 -27.12 -12.80 -23.95
C VAL A 59 -26.02 -11.84 -23.52
N THR A 60 -25.96 -10.65 -24.14
CA THR A 60 -24.88 -9.69 -23.89
C THR A 60 -25.43 -8.29 -23.64
N GLY A 61 -25.08 -7.70 -22.49
CA GLY A 61 -25.57 -6.41 -22.01
C GLY A 61 -27.07 -6.16 -22.15
N SER A 62 -27.89 -7.22 -22.04
CA SER A 62 -29.30 -7.19 -22.42
C SER A 62 -30.23 -7.72 -21.32
N LEU A 63 -31.52 -7.42 -21.45
CA LEU A 63 -32.57 -7.82 -20.52
C LEU A 63 -33.40 -8.97 -21.10
N VAL A 64 -33.51 -10.06 -20.35
CA VAL A 64 -34.43 -11.16 -20.63
C VAL A 64 -35.29 -11.40 -19.38
N LYS A 65 -36.59 -11.16 -19.48
CA LYS A 65 -37.50 -11.19 -18.33
C LYS A 65 -38.77 -12.00 -18.62
N ALA A 66 -39.15 -12.86 -17.68
CA ALA A 66 -40.43 -13.55 -17.64
C ALA A 66 -41.16 -13.23 -16.33
N ALA A 67 -42.49 -13.11 -16.35
CA ALA A 67 -43.25 -12.93 -15.11
C ALA A 67 -43.39 -14.25 -14.33
N GLN A 68 -43.43 -15.39 -15.02
CA GLN A 68 -43.56 -16.73 -14.41
C GLN A 68 -42.24 -17.50 -14.46
N ALA A 69 -41.99 -18.33 -15.48
CA ALA A 69 -40.74 -19.07 -15.59
C ALA A 69 -39.90 -18.57 -16.77
N LEU A 70 -38.59 -18.43 -16.57
CA LEU A 70 -37.62 -18.22 -17.64
C LEU A 70 -36.81 -19.50 -17.83
N ASN A 71 -37.00 -20.15 -18.98
CA ASN A 71 -36.36 -21.43 -19.32
C ASN A 71 -35.49 -21.26 -20.56
N ILE A 72 -34.17 -21.35 -20.41
CA ILE A 72 -33.18 -21.27 -21.50
C ILE A 72 -32.50 -22.62 -21.68
N GLN A 73 -32.60 -23.19 -22.87
CA GLN A 73 -32.02 -24.48 -23.24
C GLN A 73 -31.20 -24.33 -24.53
N ALA A 74 -29.96 -24.79 -24.49
CA ALA A 74 -29.07 -24.80 -25.64
C ALA A 74 -28.45 -26.20 -25.77
N VAL A 75 -28.41 -26.76 -26.98
CA VAL A 75 -27.61 -27.98 -27.23
C VAL A 75 -26.11 -27.65 -27.15
N GLY A 76 -25.72 -26.43 -27.51
CA GLY A 76 -24.36 -25.91 -27.35
C GLY A 76 -24.17 -25.17 -26.02
N ASP A 77 -23.47 -24.05 -26.08
CA ASP A 77 -23.15 -23.22 -24.91
C ASP A 77 -24.28 -22.24 -24.56
N ILE A 78 -24.36 -21.86 -23.28
CA ILE A 78 -25.10 -20.67 -22.84
C ILE A 78 -24.10 -19.65 -22.32
N ARG A 79 -24.02 -18.47 -22.94
CA ARG A 79 -23.17 -17.35 -22.53
C ARG A 79 -24.01 -16.16 -22.14
N VAL A 80 -23.82 -15.66 -20.93
CA VAL A 80 -24.48 -14.48 -20.39
C VAL A 80 -23.39 -13.51 -19.95
N ALA A 81 -23.18 -12.43 -20.69
CA ALA A 81 -22.06 -11.54 -20.47
C ALA A 81 -22.49 -10.08 -20.30
N SER A 82 -21.69 -9.30 -19.61
CA SER A 82 -21.76 -7.84 -19.71
C SER A 82 -21.26 -7.39 -21.08
N GLN A 83 -21.80 -6.27 -21.56
CA GLN A 83 -21.29 -5.55 -22.71
C GLN A 83 -20.22 -4.56 -22.25
N ALA A 84 -19.03 -4.64 -22.83
CA ALA A 84 -17.99 -3.64 -22.62
C ALA A 84 -18.35 -2.35 -23.38
N VAL A 85 -18.21 -1.21 -22.70
CA VAL A 85 -18.54 0.12 -23.22
C VAL A 85 -17.31 1.01 -23.08
N ALA A 86 -16.69 1.38 -24.20
CA ALA A 86 -15.47 2.18 -24.20
C ALA A 86 -15.77 3.68 -24.29
N SER A 87 -15.06 4.48 -23.50
CA SER A 87 -14.97 5.93 -23.68
C SER A 87 -13.52 6.35 -23.75
N HIS A 88 -13.19 7.13 -24.76
CA HIS A 88 -11.89 7.76 -24.97
C HIS A 88 -12.07 9.27 -24.95
N SER A 89 -11.23 9.98 -24.22
CA SER A 89 -11.17 11.44 -24.25
C SER A 89 -9.73 11.88 -24.27
N GLN A 90 -9.40 12.79 -25.17
CA GLN A 90 -8.11 13.43 -25.24
C GLN A 90 -8.29 14.94 -25.29
N SER A 91 -7.51 15.69 -24.51
CA SER A 91 -7.42 17.14 -24.58
C SER A 91 -5.96 17.57 -24.58
N ASN A 92 -5.63 18.55 -25.42
CA ASN A 92 -4.36 19.23 -25.48
C ASN A 92 -4.62 20.73 -25.37
N ASP A 93 -4.24 21.30 -24.24
CA ASP A 93 -4.44 22.70 -23.91
C ASP A 93 -3.10 23.40 -23.82
N THR A 94 -3.02 24.58 -24.44
CA THR A 94 -1.87 25.46 -24.35
C THR A 94 -2.34 26.84 -23.93
N GLN A 95 -1.64 27.44 -22.99
CA GLN A 95 -1.94 28.78 -22.49
C GLN A 95 -0.66 29.59 -22.34
N LEU A 96 -0.69 30.83 -22.82
CA LEU A 96 0.33 31.84 -22.59
C LEU A 96 -0.25 32.90 -21.65
N ALA A 97 0.36 33.09 -20.48
CA ALA A 97 -0.14 34.03 -19.47
C ALA A 97 1.00 34.88 -18.88
N LEU A 98 0.70 36.15 -18.61
CA LEU A 98 1.48 37.00 -17.73
C LEU A 98 0.94 36.80 -16.30
N ARG A 99 1.78 36.34 -15.38
CA ARG A 99 1.40 36.10 -13.97
C ARG A 99 2.24 36.95 -13.03
N GLY A 100 1.60 37.42 -11.96
CA GLY A 100 2.32 37.91 -10.79
C GLY A 100 2.88 36.74 -10.00
N VAL A 101 4.15 36.78 -9.64
CA VAL A 101 4.76 35.83 -8.69
C VAL A 101 4.84 36.47 -7.32
N GLY A 102 4.51 35.69 -6.30
CA GLY A 102 4.65 36.02 -4.89
C GLY A 102 5.06 34.76 -4.15
N ALA A 103 6.27 34.71 -3.61
CA ALA A 103 6.77 33.54 -2.90
C ALA A 103 7.62 33.96 -1.70
N GLU A 104 7.49 33.26 -0.59
CA GLU A 104 8.48 33.30 0.49
C GLU A 104 9.69 32.47 0.03
N THR A 105 10.87 33.09 -0.05
CA THR A 105 12.11 32.49 -0.59
C THR A 105 13.15 32.19 0.49
N GLY A 106 12.78 32.42 1.75
CA GLY A 106 13.57 32.18 2.95
C GLY A 106 12.84 32.73 4.18
N ASP A 107 13.39 32.49 5.37
CA ASP A 107 12.84 32.95 6.65
C ASP A 107 12.63 34.48 6.64
N GLN A 108 11.36 34.90 6.58
CA GLN A 108 10.95 36.31 6.48
C GLN A 108 11.50 37.03 5.24
N GLN A 109 11.71 36.30 4.15
CA GLN A 109 12.19 36.80 2.87
C GLN A 109 11.16 36.55 1.77
N TYR A 110 10.76 37.62 1.07
CA TYR A 110 9.70 37.56 0.07
C TYR A 110 10.24 37.91 -1.32
N ARG A 111 9.69 37.27 -2.35
CA ARG A 111 9.93 37.55 -3.77
C ARG A 111 8.60 37.89 -4.42
N GLY A 112 8.53 39.05 -5.07
CA GLY A 112 7.38 39.55 -5.82
C GLY A 112 7.78 39.95 -7.23
N GLY A 113 7.05 39.56 -8.27
CA GLY A 113 7.49 39.79 -9.65
C GLY A 113 6.43 39.55 -10.73
N VAL A 114 6.84 39.64 -11.98
CA VAL A 114 6.02 39.31 -13.15
C VAL A 114 6.75 38.29 -14.02
N ARG A 115 6.03 37.23 -14.44
CA ARG A 115 6.57 36.19 -15.32
C ARG A 115 5.64 35.91 -16.48
N ILE A 116 6.24 35.60 -17.63
CA ILE A 116 5.52 35.07 -18.79
C ILE A 116 5.69 33.55 -18.77
N GLU A 117 4.57 32.84 -18.75
CA GLU A 117 4.55 31.37 -18.74
C GLU A 117 3.76 30.83 -19.90
N ARG A 118 4.32 29.81 -20.54
CA ARG A 118 3.61 28.90 -21.41
C ARG A 118 3.34 27.61 -20.66
N THR A 119 2.07 27.31 -20.43
CA THR A 119 1.61 26.01 -19.90
C THR A 119 1.10 25.17 -21.05
N SER A 120 1.58 23.94 -21.16
CA SER A 120 1.09 22.93 -22.10
C SER A 120 0.61 21.73 -21.29
N SER A 121 -0.68 21.42 -21.34
CA SER A 121 -1.25 20.25 -20.67
C SER A 121 -1.88 19.31 -21.68
N SER A 122 -1.59 18.02 -21.54
CA SER A 122 -2.25 16.93 -22.26
C SER A 122 -2.94 16.05 -21.25
N GLN A 123 -4.17 15.65 -21.55
CA GLN A 123 -4.93 14.67 -20.79
C GLN A 123 -5.48 13.65 -21.75
N GLN A 124 -5.24 12.38 -21.48
CA GLN A 124 -5.87 11.26 -22.14
C GLN A 124 -6.56 10.39 -21.09
N LEU A 125 -7.81 10.04 -21.33
CA LEU A 125 -8.61 9.17 -20.50
C LEU A 125 -9.21 8.07 -21.38
N ASP A 126 -8.78 6.84 -21.15
CA ASP A 126 -9.37 5.64 -21.71
C ASP A 126 -10.16 4.95 -20.60
N LYS A 127 -11.41 4.61 -20.83
CA LYS A 127 -12.25 3.91 -19.87
C LYS A 127 -13.02 2.81 -20.57
N THR A 128 -13.14 1.66 -19.95
CA THR A 128 -14.07 0.59 -20.35
C THR A 128 -14.96 0.28 -19.17
N ASP A 129 -16.25 0.58 -19.29
CA ASP A 129 -17.28 0.18 -18.33
C ASP A 129 -17.92 -1.15 -18.75
N GLN A 130 -18.64 -1.79 -17.84
CA GLN A 130 -19.35 -3.05 -18.08
C GLN A 130 -20.86 -2.86 -17.87
N ALA A 131 -21.64 -3.01 -18.93
CA ALA A 131 -23.10 -3.03 -18.87
C ALA A 131 -23.58 -4.49 -18.74
N GLY A 132 -23.92 -4.94 -17.54
CA GLY A 132 -24.31 -6.32 -17.25
C GLY A 132 -25.62 -6.76 -17.94
N SER A 133 -25.73 -8.05 -18.29
CA SER A 133 -27.01 -8.64 -18.66
C SER A 133 -27.87 -8.91 -17.43
N LEU A 134 -29.20 -8.86 -17.57
CA LEU A 134 -30.15 -9.24 -16.53
C LEU A 134 -31.11 -10.32 -17.04
N LEU A 135 -31.05 -11.50 -16.40
CA LEU A 135 -32.00 -12.59 -16.57
C LEU A 135 -32.93 -12.61 -15.35
N SER A 136 -34.23 -12.50 -15.58
CA SER A 136 -35.22 -12.46 -14.49
C SER A 136 -36.45 -13.32 -14.77
N GLY A 137 -36.91 -14.04 -13.77
CA GLY A 137 -38.11 -14.88 -13.81
C GLY A 137 -38.76 -15.01 -12.42
N GLY A 138 -39.98 -15.52 -12.33
CA GLY A 138 -40.48 -16.12 -11.08
C GLY A 138 -39.66 -17.35 -10.68
N SER A 139 -39.29 -18.19 -11.65
CA SER A 139 -38.21 -19.18 -11.57
C SER A 139 -37.30 -19.07 -12.79
N VAL A 140 -36.04 -19.51 -12.68
CA VAL A 140 -35.06 -19.41 -13.78
C VAL A 140 -34.32 -20.73 -13.99
N LYS A 141 -34.33 -21.27 -15.20
CA LYS A 141 -33.57 -22.48 -15.57
C LYS A 141 -32.67 -22.20 -16.77
N LEU A 142 -31.37 -22.44 -16.60
CA LEU A 142 -30.37 -22.41 -17.67
C LEU A 142 -29.80 -23.83 -17.83
N ALA A 143 -29.97 -24.41 -19.02
CA ALA A 143 -29.46 -25.74 -19.35
C ALA A 143 -28.67 -25.72 -20.67
N ALA A 144 -27.34 -25.70 -20.56
CA ALA A 144 -26.42 -25.85 -21.67
C ALA A 144 -26.09 -27.34 -21.88
N GLY A 145 -26.02 -27.79 -23.13
CA GLY A 145 -25.50 -29.11 -23.47
C GLY A 145 -23.97 -29.17 -23.35
N ASN A 146 -23.31 -28.03 -23.62
CA ASN A 146 -21.90 -27.79 -23.37
C ASN A 146 -21.76 -26.83 -22.17
N ASP A 147 -21.05 -25.71 -22.30
CA ASP A 147 -20.70 -24.87 -21.15
C ASP A 147 -21.74 -23.78 -20.86
N LEU A 148 -21.93 -23.50 -19.57
CA LEU A 148 -22.70 -22.36 -19.09
C LEU A 148 -21.74 -21.32 -18.48
N ALA A 149 -21.70 -20.13 -19.06
CA ALA A 149 -20.86 -19.03 -18.58
C ALA A 149 -21.71 -17.79 -18.29
N VAL A 150 -21.57 -17.24 -17.08
CA VAL A 150 -22.13 -15.95 -16.66
C VAL A 150 -20.97 -15.04 -16.26
N SER A 151 -20.84 -13.88 -16.90
CA SER A 151 -19.75 -12.92 -16.63
C SER A 151 -20.30 -11.51 -16.43
N GLY A 152 -19.97 -10.90 -15.29
CA GLY A 152 -20.39 -9.54 -14.93
C GLY A 152 -21.89 -9.27 -15.06
N SER A 153 -22.71 -10.30 -14.89
CA SER A 153 -24.15 -10.28 -15.19
C SER A 153 -24.98 -10.75 -14.01
N LYS A 154 -26.28 -10.48 -14.08
CA LYS A 154 -27.22 -10.72 -13.00
C LYS A 154 -28.28 -11.76 -13.38
N LEU A 155 -28.53 -12.68 -12.47
CA LEU A 155 -29.66 -13.61 -12.51
C LEU A 155 -30.53 -13.41 -11.27
N GLU A 156 -31.82 -13.13 -11.46
CA GLU A 156 -32.76 -12.91 -10.37
C GLU A 156 -34.02 -13.76 -10.48
N THR A 157 -34.50 -14.30 -9.35
CA THR A 157 -35.87 -14.82 -9.25
C THR A 157 -36.76 -13.97 -8.34
N SER A 158 -38.04 -13.81 -8.68
CA SER A 158 -38.99 -13.03 -7.87
C SER A 158 -39.58 -13.80 -6.68
N GLY A 159 -39.20 -15.07 -6.50
CA GLY A 159 -39.64 -15.90 -5.36
C GLY A 159 -39.38 -17.39 -5.50
N GLY A 160 -39.33 -17.91 -6.73
CA GLY A 160 -39.13 -19.33 -7.02
C GLY A 160 -37.67 -19.75 -7.14
N ASP A 161 -37.48 -20.98 -7.59
CA ASP A 161 -36.17 -21.64 -7.67
C ASP A 161 -35.36 -21.22 -8.90
N ALA A 162 -34.04 -21.45 -8.83
CA ALA A 162 -33.14 -21.34 -9.97
C ALA A 162 -32.31 -22.60 -10.17
N SER A 163 -32.08 -22.98 -11.44
CA SER A 163 -31.22 -24.11 -11.81
C SER A 163 -30.26 -23.71 -12.93
N LEU A 164 -28.97 -23.92 -12.70
CA LEU A 164 -27.89 -23.68 -13.65
C LEU A 164 -27.20 -25.00 -13.95
N SER A 165 -27.17 -25.39 -15.22
CA SER A 165 -26.56 -26.65 -15.67
C SER A 165 -25.83 -26.51 -17.00
N GLY A 166 -24.74 -27.25 -17.10
CA GLY A 166 -23.85 -27.35 -18.26
C GLY A 166 -22.83 -28.45 -18.02
N GLN A 167 -22.01 -28.77 -19.01
CA GLN A 167 -20.85 -29.63 -18.84
C GLN A 167 -19.80 -28.98 -17.93
N ASN A 168 -19.62 -27.66 -18.06
CA ASN A 168 -18.99 -26.81 -17.05
C ASN A 168 -19.88 -25.60 -16.74
N VAL A 169 -19.78 -25.06 -15.54
CA VAL A 169 -20.47 -23.83 -15.12
C VAL A 169 -19.45 -22.81 -14.61
N SER A 170 -19.44 -21.62 -15.20
CA SER A 170 -18.58 -20.51 -14.77
C SER A 170 -19.40 -19.28 -14.43
N LEU A 171 -19.20 -18.74 -13.23
CA LEU A 171 -19.72 -17.44 -12.78
C LEU A 171 -18.52 -16.51 -12.57
N ALA A 172 -18.11 -15.79 -13.60
CA ALA A 172 -16.90 -14.98 -13.60
C ALA A 172 -17.20 -13.48 -13.35
N ALA A 173 -16.17 -12.73 -12.99
CA ALA A 173 -16.22 -11.27 -13.02
C ALA A 173 -15.81 -10.76 -14.41
N ALA A 174 -16.46 -9.70 -14.88
CA ALA A 174 -15.95 -8.87 -15.96
C ALA A 174 -15.07 -7.74 -15.37
N GLN A 175 -14.24 -7.09 -16.18
CA GLN A 175 -13.34 -6.03 -15.69
C GLN A 175 -13.71 -4.70 -16.31
N ALA A 176 -14.05 -3.72 -15.48
CA ALA A 176 -14.07 -2.32 -15.86
C ALA A 176 -12.65 -1.76 -15.72
N THR A 177 -12.19 -0.98 -16.69
CA THR A 177 -10.82 -0.42 -16.70
C THR A 177 -10.85 1.08 -16.87
N GLN A 178 -9.85 1.76 -16.33
CA GLN A 178 -9.65 3.19 -16.52
C GLN A 178 -8.16 3.48 -16.59
N ARG A 179 -7.72 4.16 -17.64
CA ARG A 179 -6.36 4.66 -17.81
C ARG A 179 -6.40 6.16 -18.03
N SER A 180 -5.71 6.90 -17.18
CA SER A 180 -5.57 8.36 -17.28
C SER A 180 -4.10 8.70 -17.44
N ASP A 181 -3.74 9.39 -18.51
CA ASP A 181 -2.40 9.92 -18.76
C ASP A 181 -2.49 11.45 -18.80
N GLN A 182 -2.00 12.09 -17.75
CA GLN A 182 -2.00 13.54 -17.61
C GLN A 182 -0.56 14.02 -17.62
N SER A 183 -0.23 14.93 -18.54
CA SER A 183 1.08 15.60 -18.55
C SER A 183 0.91 17.10 -18.56
N SER A 184 1.75 17.80 -17.81
CA SER A 184 1.80 19.26 -17.80
C SER A 184 3.25 19.71 -17.92
N THR A 185 3.52 20.63 -18.83
CA THR A 185 4.82 21.29 -18.96
C THR A 185 4.60 22.78 -18.84
N VAL A 186 5.26 23.40 -17.86
CA VAL A 186 5.32 24.85 -17.70
C VAL A 186 6.71 25.32 -18.07
N THR A 187 6.80 26.23 -19.03
CA THR A 187 8.05 26.92 -19.39
C THR A 187 7.82 28.40 -19.21
N GLY A 188 8.72 29.08 -18.52
CA GLY A 188 8.54 30.50 -18.28
C GLY A 188 9.82 31.22 -17.92
N GLY A 189 9.74 32.54 -18.00
CA GLY A 189 10.76 33.44 -17.52
C GLY A 189 10.14 34.73 -17.01
N GLY A 190 10.80 35.36 -16.05
CA GLY A 190 10.24 36.51 -15.35
C GLY A 190 11.26 37.42 -14.73
N LEU A 191 10.79 38.59 -14.33
CA LEU A 191 11.53 39.55 -13.54
C LEU A 191 10.91 39.59 -12.15
N TYR A 192 11.73 39.56 -11.12
CA TYR A 192 11.28 39.64 -9.74
C TYR A 192 12.03 40.71 -8.97
N LEU A 193 11.39 41.20 -7.93
CA LEU A 193 11.96 41.92 -6.81
C LEU A 193 11.96 41.00 -5.60
N THR A 194 13.03 41.01 -4.83
CA THR A 194 13.13 40.31 -3.55
C THR A 194 13.25 41.35 -2.45
N GLY A 195 12.68 41.08 -1.27
CA GLY A 195 12.64 41.99 -0.14
C GLY A 195 12.23 41.25 1.13
N GLY A 196 12.88 41.53 2.25
CA GLY A 196 12.61 40.85 3.51
C GLY A 196 13.58 41.25 4.59
N LEU A 197 13.80 40.38 5.58
CA LEU A 197 14.81 40.65 6.59
C LEU A 197 16.24 40.41 6.12
N ASP A 198 16.46 39.67 5.03
CA ASP A 198 17.81 39.31 4.63
C ASP A 198 18.35 40.18 3.51
N LYS A 199 17.56 40.33 2.45
CA LYS A 199 18.02 40.96 1.23
C LYS A 199 16.91 41.70 0.51
N THR A 200 17.31 42.72 -0.23
CA THR A 200 16.46 43.39 -1.20
C THR A 200 17.15 43.40 -2.55
N GLY A 201 16.42 43.23 -3.64
CA GLY A 201 17.06 43.18 -4.96
C GLY A 201 16.10 42.92 -6.10
N ALA A 202 16.65 42.78 -7.30
CA ALA A 202 15.93 42.44 -8.51
C ALA A 202 16.63 41.31 -9.25
N GLY A 203 15.90 40.48 -9.98
CA GLY A 203 16.52 39.45 -10.80
C GLY A 203 15.64 38.96 -11.92
N LEU A 204 16.25 38.13 -12.77
CA LEU A 204 15.62 37.44 -13.88
C LEU A 204 15.73 35.93 -13.66
N GLU A 205 14.63 35.23 -13.92
CA GLU A 205 14.54 33.78 -13.81
C GLU A 205 14.06 33.17 -15.13
N PHE A 206 14.55 31.97 -15.44
CA PHE A 206 14.07 31.14 -16.55
C PHE A 206 14.04 29.69 -16.11
N GLY A 207 13.01 28.94 -16.48
CA GLY A 207 12.97 27.52 -16.18
C GLY A 207 11.85 26.76 -16.87
N GLN A 208 11.91 25.45 -16.70
CA GLN A 208 10.89 24.52 -17.16
C GLN A 208 10.62 23.48 -16.07
N SER A 209 9.34 23.21 -15.84
CA SER A 209 8.88 22.10 -15.03
C SER A 209 7.96 21.22 -15.86
N SER A 210 8.17 19.92 -15.80
CA SER A 210 7.36 18.91 -16.44
C SER A 210 6.86 17.91 -15.40
N SER A 211 5.59 17.56 -15.47
CA SER A 211 5.00 16.49 -14.68
C SER A 211 4.17 15.59 -15.59
N ARG A 212 4.19 14.29 -15.32
CA ARG A 212 3.35 13.29 -15.96
C ARG A 212 2.84 12.32 -14.91
N ALA A 213 1.54 12.09 -14.89
CA ALA A 213 0.86 11.12 -14.04
C ALA A 213 0.10 10.15 -14.93
N VAL A 214 0.51 8.88 -14.91
CA VAL A 214 -0.20 7.77 -15.55
C VAL A 214 -0.88 6.98 -14.45
N SER A 215 -2.19 6.84 -14.54
CA SER A 215 -3.02 6.14 -13.56
C SER A 215 -3.81 5.06 -14.28
N ASP A 216 -3.61 3.80 -13.90
CA ASP A 216 -4.33 2.63 -14.42
C ASP A 216 -5.16 2.03 -13.29
N GLY A 217 -6.44 1.77 -13.54
CA GLY A 217 -7.39 1.20 -12.60
C GLY A 217 -8.18 0.07 -13.24
N SER A 218 -8.48 -0.96 -12.46
CA SER A 218 -9.38 -2.04 -12.84
C SER A 218 -10.30 -2.41 -11.67
N VAL A 219 -11.59 -2.59 -11.96
CA VAL A 219 -12.60 -2.98 -10.98
C VAL A 219 -13.33 -4.21 -11.51
N ALA A 220 -13.43 -5.24 -10.68
CA ALA A 220 -14.18 -6.44 -10.99
C ALA A 220 -15.69 -6.19 -10.90
N GLN A 221 -16.38 -6.28 -12.04
CA GLN A 221 -17.83 -6.39 -12.13
C GLN A 221 -18.20 -7.87 -11.94
N VAL A 222 -18.52 -8.26 -10.71
CA VAL A 222 -18.81 -9.65 -10.37
C VAL A 222 -20.20 -10.09 -10.87
N SER A 223 -20.37 -11.40 -11.08
CA SER A 223 -21.70 -11.97 -11.36
C SER A 223 -22.52 -12.10 -10.09
N GLU A 224 -23.82 -11.78 -10.16
CA GLU A 224 -24.76 -11.85 -9.04
C GLU A 224 -25.89 -12.83 -9.35
N VAL A 225 -26.13 -13.77 -8.45
CA VAL A 225 -27.21 -14.77 -8.53
C VAL A 225 -28.08 -14.62 -7.29
N LYS A 226 -29.28 -14.04 -7.47
CA LYS A 226 -30.23 -13.78 -6.39
C LYS A 226 -31.50 -14.59 -6.59
N VAL A 227 -31.76 -15.52 -5.68
CA VAL A 227 -32.85 -16.50 -5.81
C VAL A 227 -33.76 -16.42 -4.60
N GLY A 228 -35.07 -16.33 -4.80
CA GLY A 228 -36.05 -16.39 -3.70
C GLY A 228 -36.16 -17.78 -3.08
N GLY A 229 -36.18 -18.82 -3.93
CA GLY A 229 -36.25 -20.23 -3.53
C GLY A 229 -34.89 -20.93 -3.49
N LYS A 230 -34.88 -22.20 -3.86
CA LYS A 230 -33.68 -23.06 -3.96
C LYS A 230 -32.83 -22.69 -5.18
N LEU A 231 -31.51 -22.80 -5.04
CA LEU A 231 -30.56 -22.69 -6.14
C LEU A 231 -29.80 -24.00 -6.32
N ASP A 232 -29.86 -24.57 -7.53
CA ASP A 232 -29.07 -25.74 -7.94
C ASP A 232 -28.06 -25.35 -9.03
N ILE A 233 -26.79 -25.68 -8.81
CA ILE A 233 -25.70 -25.54 -9.79
C ILE A 233 -25.12 -26.94 -10.03
N VAL A 234 -25.26 -27.46 -11.25
CA VAL A 234 -24.82 -28.82 -11.60
C VAL A 234 -23.93 -28.79 -12.84
N ALA A 235 -22.68 -29.23 -12.69
CA ALA A 235 -21.72 -29.31 -13.80
C ALA A 235 -21.45 -30.77 -14.20
N GLY A 236 -21.66 -31.10 -15.47
CA GLY A 236 -21.29 -32.38 -16.08
C GLY A 236 -21.85 -33.60 -15.36
N ASN A 237 -23.10 -33.51 -14.87
CA ASN A 237 -23.74 -34.53 -14.03
C ASN A 237 -22.90 -34.91 -12.78
N GLY A 238 -22.16 -33.94 -12.21
CA GLY A 238 -21.28 -34.15 -11.06
C GLY A 238 -19.84 -34.53 -11.42
N MET A 239 -19.46 -34.49 -12.69
CA MET A 239 -18.08 -34.73 -13.15
C MET A 239 -17.45 -33.50 -13.82
N GLY A 240 -18.23 -32.43 -14.05
CA GLY A 240 -17.79 -31.20 -14.68
C GLY A 240 -17.07 -30.23 -13.74
N GLN A 241 -16.86 -28.99 -14.18
CA GLN A 241 -16.20 -27.96 -13.37
C GLN A 241 -17.18 -26.85 -12.98
N VAL A 242 -17.13 -26.39 -11.73
CA VAL A 242 -17.75 -25.12 -11.30
C VAL A 242 -16.66 -24.11 -10.96
N GLN A 243 -16.68 -22.96 -11.62
CA GLN A 243 -15.71 -21.88 -11.39
C GLN A 243 -16.43 -20.58 -11.02
N ASN A 244 -16.18 -20.07 -9.82
CA ASN A 244 -16.69 -18.79 -9.34
C ASN A 244 -15.53 -17.81 -9.16
N GLN A 245 -15.71 -16.56 -9.58
CA GLN A 245 -14.72 -15.51 -9.42
C GLN A 245 -15.39 -14.24 -8.86
N GLY A 246 -15.17 -13.96 -7.58
CA GLY A 246 -15.79 -12.86 -6.85
C GLY A 246 -17.33 -12.91 -6.80
N THR A 247 -17.93 -14.05 -7.17
CA THR A 247 -19.37 -14.19 -7.41
C THR A 247 -20.17 -13.97 -6.14
N GLN A 248 -21.33 -13.32 -6.27
CA GLN A 248 -22.26 -13.10 -5.17
C GLN A 248 -23.51 -13.97 -5.37
N ILE A 249 -23.62 -15.03 -4.58
CA ILE A 249 -24.74 -15.98 -4.63
C ILE A 249 -25.57 -15.83 -3.35
N LYS A 250 -26.87 -15.53 -3.51
CA LYS A 250 -27.82 -15.43 -2.41
C LYS A 250 -29.13 -16.10 -2.75
N ALA A 251 -29.45 -17.19 -2.05
CA ALA A 251 -30.72 -17.88 -2.12
C ALA A 251 -31.52 -17.72 -0.83
N GLY A 252 -32.84 -17.57 -0.93
CA GLY A 252 -33.74 -17.67 0.23
C GLY A 252 -33.95 -19.12 0.68
N GLY A 253 -33.89 -20.07 -0.27
CA GLY A 253 -33.90 -21.52 -0.04
C GLY A 253 -32.50 -22.12 0.08
N ALA A 254 -32.38 -23.43 -0.16
CA ALA A 254 -31.09 -24.13 -0.08
C ALA A 254 -30.23 -23.83 -1.32
N VAL A 255 -28.91 -23.77 -1.16
CA VAL A 255 -27.95 -23.74 -2.27
C VAL A 255 -27.29 -25.11 -2.39
N SER A 256 -27.32 -25.70 -3.58
CA SER A 256 -26.63 -26.94 -3.92
C SER A 256 -25.67 -26.73 -5.09
N VAL A 257 -24.41 -27.09 -4.90
CA VAL A 257 -23.39 -27.10 -5.95
C VAL A 257 -22.86 -28.52 -6.11
N VAL A 258 -22.98 -29.09 -7.31
CA VAL A 258 -22.58 -30.47 -7.63
C VAL A 258 -21.69 -30.47 -8.87
N ALA A 259 -20.44 -30.91 -8.73
CA ALA A 259 -19.44 -30.91 -9.80
C ALA A 259 -18.36 -31.96 -9.56
N GLY A 260 -17.51 -32.18 -10.56
CA GLY A 260 -16.23 -32.87 -10.43
C GLY A 260 -15.30 -32.03 -9.57
N ASP A 261 -14.83 -30.88 -10.06
CA ASP A 261 -14.10 -29.92 -9.22
C ASP A 261 -14.86 -28.59 -9.07
N VAL A 262 -14.58 -27.91 -7.96
CA VAL A 262 -15.14 -26.59 -7.65
C VAL A 262 -14.00 -25.64 -7.31
N SER A 263 -13.92 -24.51 -8.00
CA SER A 263 -12.96 -23.45 -7.71
C SER A 263 -13.68 -22.13 -7.46
N ASN A 264 -13.51 -21.58 -6.27
CA ASN A 264 -13.99 -20.27 -5.89
C ASN A 264 -12.78 -19.35 -5.68
N GLN A 265 -12.58 -18.42 -6.59
CA GLN A 265 -11.47 -17.47 -6.58
C GLN A 265 -11.97 -16.10 -6.15
N ALA A 266 -11.10 -15.32 -5.52
CA ALA A 266 -11.37 -13.90 -5.33
C ALA A 266 -11.13 -13.18 -6.66
N ALA A 267 -12.03 -12.27 -7.05
CA ALA A 267 -11.70 -11.28 -8.07
C ALA A 267 -10.78 -10.21 -7.47
N SER A 268 -10.20 -9.34 -8.29
CA SER A 268 -9.28 -8.29 -7.82
C SER A 268 -9.64 -6.95 -8.42
N ASN A 269 -9.69 -5.93 -7.56
CA ASN A 269 -9.63 -4.54 -7.97
C ASN A 269 -8.18 -4.09 -7.89
N GLN A 270 -7.68 -3.37 -8.89
CA GLN A 270 -6.31 -2.88 -8.91
C GLN A 270 -6.29 -1.40 -9.22
N GLN A 271 -5.38 -0.67 -8.59
CA GLN A 271 -5.06 0.71 -8.91
C GLN A 271 -3.55 0.84 -9.00
N SER A 272 -3.05 1.53 -10.01
CA SER A 272 -1.65 1.81 -10.21
C SER A 272 -1.48 3.25 -10.64
N THR A 273 -0.56 3.97 -10.02
CA THR A 273 -0.23 5.35 -10.37
C THR A 273 1.28 5.45 -10.52
N GLN A 274 1.72 6.01 -11.63
CA GLN A 274 3.10 6.38 -11.91
C GLN A 274 3.14 7.90 -12.08
N GLN A 275 3.91 8.57 -11.25
CA GLN A 275 4.13 10.00 -11.35
C GLN A 275 5.60 10.25 -11.62
N SER A 276 5.89 11.00 -12.67
CA SER A 276 7.22 11.44 -13.04
C SER A 276 7.22 12.96 -13.11
N SER A 277 8.17 13.60 -12.44
CA SER A 277 8.40 15.02 -12.56
C SER A 277 9.86 15.30 -12.88
N SER A 278 10.10 16.35 -13.63
CA SER A 278 11.42 16.90 -13.86
C SER A 278 11.35 18.42 -13.89
N HIS A 279 12.39 19.07 -13.44
CA HIS A 279 12.49 20.52 -13.55
C HIS A 279 13.93 20.93 -13.77
N TRP A 280 14.10 22.10 -14.37
CA TRP A 280 15.35 22.81 -14.41
C TRP A 280 15.10 24.31 -14.41
N GLY A 281 16.02 25.08 -13.85
CA GLY A 281 15.92 26.54 -13.83
C GLY A 281 17.28 27.21 -13.69
N ALA A 282 17.35 28.43 -14.20
CA ALA A 282 18.46 29.35 -14.06
C ALA A 282 17.94 30.71 -13.56
N ASP A 283 18.68 31.33 -12.66
CA ASP A 283 18.32 32.60 -12.01
C ASP A 283 19.56 33.49 -11.93
N VAL A 284 19.40 34.77 -12.25
CA VAL A 284 20.43 35.80 -12.14
C VAL A 284 19.83 37.00 -11.43
N GLY A 285 20.41 37.41 -10.29
CA GLY A 285 19.87 38.49 -9.47
C GLY A 285 20.92 39.46 -8.96
N VAL A 286 20.59 40.73 -8.89
CA VAL A 286 21.37 41.77 -8.21
C VAL A 286 20.65 42.13 -6.92
N ASN A 287 21.35 42.05 -5.79
CA ASN A 287 20.74 42.33 -4.49
C ASN A 287 21.70 42.98 -3.51
N VAL A 288 21.11 43.69 -2.55
CA VAL A 288 21.75 44.16 -1.34
C VAL A 288 21.32 43.23 -0.21
N ASP A 289 22.28 42.53 0.39
CA ASP A 289 22.09 41.66 1.53
C ASP A 289 22.53 42.39 2.80
N TYR A 290 21.60 42.55 3.72
CA TYR A 290 21.76 43.22 5.01
C TYR A 290 21.44 42.27 6.17
N SER A 291 21.38 40.96 5.91
CA SER A 291 21.08 39.91 6.89
C SER A 291 22.02 39.96 8.11
N GLY A 292 23.26 40.45 7.92
CA GLY A 292 24.23 40.67 8.98
C GLY A 292 23.82 41.75 10.00
N ILE A 293 22.89 42.65 9.66
CA ILE A 293 22.41 43.73 10.54
C ILE A 293 21.09 43.32 11.21
N THR A 294 20.18 42.73 10.46
CA THR A 294 18.80 42.45 10.87
C THR A 294 18.66 41.16 11.68
N ARG A 295 19.31 40.06 11.28
CA ARG A 295 19.18 38.76 11.95
C ARG A 295 19.71 38.75 13.40
N PRO A 296 20.84 39.40 13.74
CA PRO A 296 21.30 39.44 15.14
C PRO A 296 20.32 40.18 16.07
N ILE A 297 19.60 41.18 15.57
CA ILE A 297 18.60 41.94 16.33
C ILE A 297 17.35 41.08 16.59
N VAL A 298 16.88 40.33 15.58
CA VAL A 298 15.77 39.38 15.73
C VAL A 298 16.12 38.24 16.69
N ASN A 299 17.31 37.67 16.56
CA ASN A 299 17.81 36.60 17.43
C ASN A 299 17.99 37.07 18.89
N ALA A 300 18.45 38.31 19.09
CA ALA A 300 18.51 38.92 20.42
C ALA A 300 17.11 39.09 21.05
N GLY A 301 16.11 39.53 20.28
CA GLY A 301 14.72 39.63 20.74
C GLY A 301 14.11 38.27 21.13
N GLY A 302 14.40 37.22 20.35
CA GLY A 302 14.00 35.84 20.66
C GLY A 302 14.70 35.25 21.91
N SER A 303 15.93 35.69 22.18
CA SER A 303 16.70 35.29 23.38
C SER A 303 16.19 35.98 24.65
N VAL A 304 15.77 37.25 24.56
CA VAL A 304 15.08 37.99 25.64
C VAL A 304 13.73 37.36 25.96
N ALA A 305 12.96 36.93 24.95
CA ALA A 305 11.69 36.22 25.16
C ALA A 305 11.86 34.84 25.83
N LYS A 306 13.05 34.23 25.73
CA LYS A 306 13.42 32.97 26.39
C LYS A 306 14.16 33.17 27.74
N GLY A 307 14.31 34.41 28.21
CA GLY A 307 14.91 34.75 29.51
C GLY A 307 16.44 34.84 29.54
N ASP A 308 17.14 34.72 28.41
CA ASP A 308 18.61 34.80 28.32
C ASP A 308 19.07 36.21 27.90
N VAL A 309 19.17 37.10 28.89
CA VAL A 309 19.53 38.52 28.69
C VAL A 309 21.02 38.70 28.36
N ALA A 310 21.90 37.80 28.84
CA ALA A 310 23.34 37.85 28.56
C ALA A 310 23.66 37.40 27.13
N GLY A 311 22.97 36.37 26.63
CA GLY A 311 23.02 35.94 25.23
C GLY A 311 22.50 37.02 24.27
N ALA A 312 21.47 37.77 24.65
CA ALA A 312 20.92 38.87 23.84
C ALA A 312 21.89 40.05 23.66
N VAL A 313 22.62 40.45 24.71
CA VAL A 313 23.62 41.55 24.64
C VAL A 313 24.83 41.14 23.79
N GLY A 314 25.26 39.87 23.89
CA GLY A 314 26.34 39.33 23.05
C GLY A 314 26.00 39.22 21.57
N GLN A 315 24.73 38.96 21.24
CA GLN A 315 24.22 38.88 19.85
C GLN A 315 24.00 40.27 19.23
N ALA A 316 23.53 41.26 20.00
CA ALA A 316 23.33 42.63 19.52
C ALA A 316 24.65 43.36 19.16
N GLY A 317 25.79 42.94 19.73
CA GLY A 317 27.11 43.52 19.45
C GLY A 317 27.82 42.98 18.20
N GLN A 318 27.22 42.03 17.46
CA GLN A 318 27.82 41.37 16.30
C GLN A 318 27.14 41.78 14.98
N LEU A 319 26.89 43.07 14.80
CA LEU A 319 26.32 43.59 13.56
C LEU A 319 27.33 43.44 12.40
N GLY A 320 26.96 42.68 11.38
CA GLY A 320 27.67 42.61 10.10
C GLY A 320 27.38 43.82 9.21
N ALA A 321 28.08 43.94 8.08
CA ALA A 321 27.86 45.01 7.10
C ALA A 321 26.93 44.55 5.97
N ALA A 322 26.15 45.48 5.41
CA ALA A 322 25.38 45.23 4.20
C ALA A 322 26.32 45.07 3.00
N ASN A 323 25.99 44.19 2.05
CA ASN A 323 26.79 43.98 0.85
C ASN A 323 25.92 44.01 -0.42
N LEU A 324 26.50 44.52 -1.51
CA LEU A 324 25.89 44.54 -2.85
C LEU A 324 26.49 43.39 -3.68
N GLY A 325 25.66 42.54 -4.28
CA GLY A 325 26.14 41.40 -5.04
C GLY A 325 25.27 40.95 -6.20
N VAL A 326 25.89 40.15 -7.06
CA VAL A 326 25.30 39.44 -8.19
C VAL A 326 25.27 37.94 -7.86
N ASP A 327 24.09 37.35 -7.87
CA ASP A 327 23.84 35.91 -7.72
C ASP A 327 23.58 35.29 -9.10
N ILE A 328 24.16 34.13 -9.37
CA ILE A 328 23.85 33.24 -10.49
C ILE A 328 23.56 31.86 -9.91
N SER A 329 22.44 31.25 -10.26
CA SER A 329 22.13 29.89 -9.82
C SER A 329 21.51 29.04 -10.92
N ALA A 330 21.77 27.74 -10.87
CA ALA A 330 21.17 26.72 -11.71
C ALA A 330 20.72 25.55 -10.84
N THR A 331 19.51 25.05 -11.10
CA THR A 331 18.92 23.90 -10.39
C THR A 331 18.31 22.93 -11.38
N GLY A 332 18.34 21.64 -11.04
CA GLY A 332 17.75 20.59 -11.85
C GLY A 332 17.42 19.38 -11.00
N GLY A 333 16.34 18.69 -11.34
CA GLY A 333 15.93 17.51 -10.60
C GLY A 333 14.94 16.65 -11.35
N SER A 334 14.85 15.40 -10.93
CA SER A 334 13.84 14.46 -11.40
C SER A 334 13.34 13.62 -10.23
N ALA A 335 12.03 13.43 -10.16
CA ALA A 335 11.42 12.50 -9.21
C ALA A 335 10.49 11.54 -9.95
N GLN A 336 10.48 10.30 -9.50
CA GLN A 336 9.56 9.28 -9.94
C GLN A 336 8.94 8.61 -8.71
N SER A 337 7.63 8.50 -8.69
CA SER A 337 6.91 7.68 -7.71
C SER A 337 6.00 6.70 -8.43
N HIS A 338 5.88 5.52 -7.84
CA HIS A 338 4.98 4.47 -8.25
C HIS A 338 4.20 4.02 -7.03
N SER A 339 2.90 3.88 -7.18
CA SER A 339 2.00 3.34 -6.16
C SER A 339 1.12 2.32 -6.83
N GLN A 340 1.00 1.14 -6.24
CA GLN A 340 0.10 0.10 -6.71
C GLN A 340 -0.68 -0.46 -5.53
N SER A 341 -1.96 -0.71 -5.71
CA SER A 341 -2.79 -1.38 -4.73
C SER A 341 -3.66 -2.44 -5.39
N SER A 342 -3.96 -3.48 -4.63
CA SER A 342 -4.94 -4.47 -5.02
C SER A 342 -5.86 -4.80 -3.84
N ALA A 343 -7.14 -4.99 -4.14
CA ALA A 343 -8.14 -5.41 -3.17
C ALA A 343 -8.85 -6.67 -3.67
N ALA A 344 -8.88 -7.70 -2.84
CA ALA A 344 -9.57 -8.94 -3.15
C ALA A 344 -11.09 -8.78 -2.97
N VAL A 345 -11.86 -9.25 -3.96
CA VAL A 345 -13.33 -9.32 -3.94
C VAL A 345 -13.71 -10.79 -3.85
N THR A 346 -14.19 -11.21 -2.69
CA THR A 346 -14.37 -12.64 -2.36
C THR A 346 -15.64 -13.21 -2.95
N THR A 347 -15.63 -14.50 -3.29
CA THR A 347 -16.86 -15.24 -3.61
C THR A 347 -17.71 -15.43 -2.35
N SER A 348 -19.01 -15.14 -2.42
CA SER A 348 -19.96 -15.32 -1.32
C SER A 348 -21.10 -16.25 -1.74
N ILE A 349 -21.41 -17.24 -0.91
CA ILE A 349 -22.45 -18.24 -1.14
C ILE A 349 -23.35 -18.30 0.10
N ALA A 350 -24.55 -17.72 -0.01
CA ALA A 350 -25.51 -17.64 1.07
C ALA A 350 -26.83 -18.35 0.73
N GLY A 351 -27.36 -19.10 1.70
CA GLY A 351 -28.63 -19.83 1.59
C GLY A 351 -29.30 -20.05 2.94
N SER A 352 -30.49 -20.65 2.95
CA SER A 352 -31.06 -21.26 4.16
C SER A 352 -30.17 -22.40 4.67
N SER A 353 -29.68 -23.24 3.75
CA SER A 353 -28.60 -24.22 3.92
C SER A 353 -27.70 -24.19 2.69
N VAL A 354 -26.47 -24.67 2.83
CA VAL A 354 -25.49 -24.71 1.74
C VAL A 354 -24.90 -26.11 1.65
N SER A 355 -24.91 -26.70 0.45
CA SER A 355 -24.34 -28.02 0.18
C SER A 355 -23.43 -27.96 -1.04
N VAL A 356 -22.14 -28.26 -0.85
CA VAL A 356 -21.15 -28.36 -1.94
C VAL A 356 -20.68 -29.81 -2.04
N THR A 357 -20.81 -30.40 -3.22
CA THR A 357 -20.33 -31.76 -3.51
C THR A 357 -19.43 -31.71 -4.73
N ALA A 358 -18.12 -31.83 -4.48
CA ALA A 358 -17.09 -31.98 -5.48
C ALA A 358 -16.64 -33.46 -5.53
N GLY A 359 -16.64 -34.09 -6.71
CA GLY A 359 -16.05 -35.44 -6.88
C GLY A 359 -14.52 -35.44 -6.74
N GLY A 360 -13.89 -34.29 -6.95
CA GLY A 360 -12.45 -34.01 -6.90
C GLY A 360 -12.14 -32.87 -5.92
N ALA A 361 -11.34 -31.90 -6.34
CA ALA A 361 -10.87 -30.81 -5.48
C ALA A 361 -11.90 -29.68 -5.33
N LEU A 362 -12.05 -29.19 -4.09
CA LEU A 362 -12.65 -27.91 -3.75
C LEU A 362 -11.54 -26.91 -3.40
N LYS A 363 -11.38 -25.88 -4.22
CA LYS A 363 -10.40 -24.80 -4.03
C LYS A 363 -11.10 -23.49 -3.74
N ASP A 364 -10.92 -22.98 -2.54
CA ASP A 364 -11.47 -21.75 -2.03
C ASP A 364 -10.36 -20.72 -1.80
N GLN A 365 -10.56 -19.50 -2.29
CA GLN A 365 -9.73 -18.36 -1.99
C GLN A 365 -10.60 -17.27 -1.35
N ALA A 366 -10.46 -17.13 -0.03
CA ALA A 366 -11.24 -16.21 0.79
C ALA A 366 -12.77 -16.36 0.65
N THR A 367 -13.26 -17.52 0.21
CA THR A 367 -14.68 -17.79 0.01
C THR A 367 -15.46 -17.68 1.32
N GLN A 368 -16.65 -17.07 1.25
CA GLN A 368 -17.56 -16.93 2.38
C GLN A 368 -18.80 -17.80 2.16
N TYR A 369 -19.00 -18.80 3.01
CA TYR A 369 -20.20 -19.64 3.03
C TYR A 369 -21.10 -19.23 4.19
N GLN A 370 -22.39 -19.06 3.93
CA GLN A 370 -23.37 -18.71 4.96
C GLN A 370 -24.67 -19.51 4.84
N ALA A 371 -24.94 -20.35 5.83
CA ALA A 371 -26.24 -20.99 6.05
C ALA A 371 -27.01 -20.27 7.16
N THR A 372 -28.13 -19.64 6.82
CA THR A 372 -28.90 -18.78 7.75
C THR A 372 -29.83 -19.55 8.68
N GLN A 373 -30.20 -20.79 8.35
CA GLN A 373 -31.15 -21.61 9.14
C GLN A 373 -30.63 -23.04 9.37
N GLY A 374 -30.19 -23.70 8.31
CA GLY A 374 -29.69 -25.07 8.32
C GLY A 374 -28.17 -25.16 8.39
N GLN A 375 -27.64 -26.25 7.82
CA GLN A 375 -26.21 -26.58 7.87
C GLN A 375 -25.45 -26.09 6.63
N VAL A 376 -24.13 -25.96 6.81
CA VAL A 376 -23.17 -26.01 5.69
C VAL A 376 -22.61 -27.43 5.59
N ASN A 377 -22.83 -28.09 4.46
CA ASN A 377 -22.34 -29.43 4.15
C ASN A 377 -21.35 -29.37 2.98
N ILE A 378 -20.13 -29.86 3.16
CA ILE A 378 -19.11 -29.91 2.12
C ILE A 378 -18.61 -31.34 1.97
N ARG A 379 -18.64 -31.88 0.75
CA ARG A 379 -18.03 -33.15 0.37
C ARG A 379 -17.08 -32.92 -0.79
N ALA A 380 -15.84 -33.38 -0.66
CA ALA A 380 -14.82 -33.27 -1.70
C ALA A 380 -13.85 -34.45 -1.65
N ASP A 381 -13.06 -34.65 -2.70
CA ASP A 381 -11.85 -35.47 -2.58
C ASP A 381 -10.78 -34.74 -1.75
N SER A 382 -10.56 -33.46 -2.04
CA SER A 382 -9.67 -32.59 -1.26
C SER A 382 -10.27 -31.19 -1.11
N HIS A 383 -9.93 -30.48 -0.03
CA HIS A 383 -10.42 -29.12 0.22
C HIS A 383 -9.28 -28.19 0.64
N GLN A 384 -9.07 -27.13 -0.12
CA GLN A 384 -8.09 -26.10 0.20
C GLN A 384 -8.78 -24.74 0.26
N MET A 385 -8.78 -24.11 1.43
CA MET A 385 -9.25 -22.75 1.65
C MET A 385 -8.08 -21.84 2.02
N THR A 386 -7.61 -21.04 1.07
CA THR A 386 -6.53 -20.07 1.25
C THR A 386 -7.06 -18.67 1.53
N ALA A 387 -6.24 -17.84 2.17
CA ALA A 387 -6.52 -16.41 2.25
C ALA A 387 -6.21 -15.72 0.92
N ALA A 388 -7.03 -14.74 0.53
CA ALA A 388 -6.64 -13.73 -0.45
C ALA A 388 -5.80 -12.65 0.25
N ALA A 389 -5.34 -11.65 -0.49
CA ALA A 389 -4.56 -10.55 0.06
C ALA A 389 -4.98 -9.22 -0.54
N ASN A 390 -5.09 -8.19 0.32
CA ASN A 390 -5.10 -6.80 -0.10
C ASN A 390 -3.66 -6.29 -0.04
N THR A 391 -3.12 -5.84 -1.17
CA THR A 391 -1.73 -5.37 -1.25
C THR A 391 -1.67 -3.87 -1.51
N GLN A 392 -0.63 -3.23 -0.98
CA GLN A 392 -0.27 -1.86 -1.32
C GLN A 392 1.25 -1.81 -1.44
N SER A 393 1.77 -1.43 -2.60
CA SER A 393 3.18 -1.15 -2.80
C SER A 393 3.37 0.31 -3.21
N GLN A 394 4.49 0.87 -2.79
CA GLN A 394 4.91 2.23 -3.13
C GLN A 394 6.42 2.21 -3.37
N SER A 395 6.88 2.91 -4.39
CA SER A 395 8.31 3.17 -4.58
C SER A 395 8.50 4.60 -5.04
N SER A 396 9.44 5.31 -4.45
CA SER A 396 9.82 6.65 -4.84
C SER A 396 11.32 6.72 -5.07
N GLN A 397 11.72 7.55 -6.02
CA GLN A 397 13.10 7.87 -6.34
C GLN A 397 13.14 9.36 -6.69
N ALA A 398 14.02 10.12 -6.07
CA ALA A 398 14.24 11.51 -6.43
C ALA A 398 15.73 11.80 -6.49
N SER A 399 16.12 12.64 -7.43
CA SER A 399 17.45 13.21 -7.50
C SER A 399 17.34 14.69 -7.77
N GLU A 400 18.03 15.48 -6.97
CA GLU A 400 18.12 16.93 -7.14
C GLU A 400 19.58 17.35 -7.16
N GLY A 401 19.86 18.37 -7.95
CA GLY A 401 21.18 18.99 -8.06
C GLY A 401 21.05 20.48 -8.24
N GLY A 402 21.99 21.23 -7.68
CA GLY A 402 22.02 22.68 -7.83
C GLY A 402 23.40 23.24 -7.66
N ALA A 403 23.66 24.36 -8.31
CA ALA A 403 24.88 25.14 -8.15
C ALA A 403 24.54 26.62 -8.13
N SER A 404 25.24 27.39 -7.30
CA SER A 404 25.09 28.84 -7.22
C SER A 404 26.43 29.51 -7.02
N VAL A 405 26.62 30.66 -7.66
CA VAL A 405 27.79 31.53 -7.52
C VAL A 405 27.30 32.94 -7.21
N ARG A 406 27.89 33.57 -6.20
CA ARG A 406 27.65 34.95 -5.82
C ARG A 406 28.94 35.74 -5.87
N VAL A 407 28.93 36.90 -6.50
CA VAL A 407 30.01 37.89 -6.46
C VAL A 407 29.50 39.13 -5.76
N TYR A 408 30.15 39.61 -4.70
CA TYR A 408 29.64 40.73 -3.90
C TYR A 408 30.75 41.60 -3.32
N THR A 409 30.42 42.86 -3.03
CA THR A 409 31.27 43.86 -2.37
C THR A 409 30.56 44.38 -1.11
N THR A 410 31.31 44.53 -0.03
CA THR A 410 30.83 45.00 1.28
C THR A 410 31.23 46.46 1.53
N THR A 411 32.40 46.88 1.05
CA THR A 411 32.95 48.24 1.20
C THR A 411 32.92 49.06 -0.09
N GLY A 412 32.62 48.44 -1.24
CA GLY A 412 32.72 49.06 -2.57
C GLY A 412 34.11 48.95 -3.20
N GLU A 413 35.11 48.53 -2.42
CA GLU A 413 36.50 48.36 -2.84
C GLU A 413 36.95 46.89 -2.75
N ASP A 414 36.21 46.04 -2.02
CA ASP A 414 36.42 44.60 -1.89
C ASP A 414 35.67 43.77 -2.94
N VAL A 415 36.26 42.65 -3.35
CA VAL A 415 35.59 41.63 -4.17
C VAL A 415 35.54 40.31 -3.42
N ASN A 416 34.33 39.78 -3.21
CA ASN A 416 34.06 38.49 -2.60
C ASN A 416 33.38 37.56 -3.58
N VAL A 417 33.75 36.29 -3.58
CA VAL A 417 33.18 35.25 -4.44
C VAL A 417 32.75 34.07 -3.58
N LYS A 418 31.48 33.67 -3.66
CA LYS A 418 30.94 32.48 -2.97
C LYS A 418 30.32 31.51 -3.96
N GLY A 419 30.84 30.30 -4.04
CA GLY A 419 30.25 29.18 -4.77
C GLY A 419 29.61 28.17 -3.83
N SER A 420 28.52 27.54 -4.24
CA SER A 420 28.00 26.33 -3.61
C SER A 420 27.44 25.35 -4.64
N GLY A 421 27.50 24.08 -4.32
CA GLY A 421 26.90 22.99 -5.07
C GLY A 421 26.23 22.02 -4.11
N GLN A 422 25.11 21.45 -4.51
CA GLN A 422 24.39 20.44 -3.73
C GLN A 422 23.91 19.33 -4.66
N GLY A 423 23.85 18.12 -4.13
CA GLY A 423 23.32 16.94 -4.80
C GLY A 423 22.62 16.05 -3.79
N SER A 424 21.44 15.57 -4.12
CA SER A 424 20.70 14.63 -3.30
C SER A 424 20.16 13.49 -4.15
N TYR A 425 20.11 12.31 -3.56
CA TYR A 425 19.41 11.14 -4.07
C TYR A 425 18.62 10.53 -2.93
N SER A 426 17.33 10.31 -3.12
CA SER A 426 16.49 9.59 -2.18
C SER A 426 15.76 8.48 -2.90
N SER A 427 15.65 7.33 -2.25
CA SER A 427 14.84 6.23 -2.73
C SER A 427 14.10 5.57 -1.56
N GLY A 428 12.81 5.34 -1.74
CA GLY A 428 11.95 4.68 -0.79
C GLY A 428 11.19 3.55 -1.46
N GLN A 429 11.02 2.42 -0.78
CA GLN A 429 10.13 1.35 -1.18
C GLN A 429 9.31 0.89 0.03
N GLY A 430 8.01 0.73 -0.13
CA GLY A 430 7.13 0.21 0.89
C GLY A 430 6.20 -0.83 0.29
N ALA A 431 5.91 -1.90 1.03
CA ALA A 431 4.92 -2.88 0.63
C ALA A 431 4.17 -3.43 1.84
N THR A 432 2.85 -3.45 1.78
CA THR A 432 1.98 -4.08 2.77
C THR A 432 1.10 -5.12 2.10
N SER A 433 0.78 -6.18 2.84
CA SER A 433 -0.14 -7.23 2.42
C SER A 433 -1.00 -7.62 3.62
N ALA A 434 -2.30 -7.35 3.56
CA ALA A 434 -3.26 -7.79 4.57
C ALA A 434 -4.00 -9.03 4.07
N ALA A 435 -3.97 -10.11 4.85
CA ALA A 435 -4.69 -11.33 4.54
C ALA A 435 -6.21 -11.11 4.63
N VAL A 436 -6.93 -11.56 3.61
CA VAL A 436 -8.39 -11.62 3.58
C VAL A 436 -8.77 -13.09 3.68
N THR A 437 -9.29 -13.51 4.83
CA THR A 437 -9.49 -14.93 5.14
C THR A 437 -10.89 -15.41 4.72
N GLY A 438 -11.01 -16.71 4.45
CA GLY A 438 -12.29 -17.35 4.14
C GLY A 438 -13.13 -17.60 5.40
N SER A 439 -14.43 -17.83 5.21
CA SER A 439 -15.36 -17.97 6.32
C SER A 439 -16.44 -19.03 6.02
N ILE A 440 -16.80 -19.81 7.04
CA ILE A 440 -17.92 -20.78 6.97
C ILE A 440 -18.84 -20.51 8.16
N GLN A 441 -20.01 -19.92 7.92
CA GLN A 441 -21.00 -19.58 8.94
C GLN A 441 -22.24 -20.42 8.77
N SER A 442 -22.73 -21.00 9.86
CA SER A 442 -23.92 -21.83 9.86
C SER A 442 -24.73 -21.61 11.13
N ALA A 443 -26.07 -21.63 11.01
CA ALA A 443 -26.95 -21.65 12.16
C ALA A 443 -27.13 -23.07 12.74
N GLY A 444 -27.11 -24.11 11.89
CA GLY A 444 -27.44 -25.50 12.23
C GLY A 444 -26.26 -26.48 12.27
N GLY A 445 -25.02 -26.00 12.18
CA GLY A 445 -23.79 -26.81 12.18
C GLY A 445 -23.03 -26.84 10.86
N VAL A 446 -21.77 -27.26 10.91
CA VAL A 446 -20.88 -27.40 9.74
C VAL A 446 -20.41 -28.85 9.67
N ASN A 447 -20.56 -29.49 8.52
CA ASN A 447 -20.08 -30.85 8.29
C ASN A 447 -19.26 -30.91 7.00
N ILE A 448 -17.97 -31.19 7.14
CA ILE A 448 -17.02 -31.27 6.04
C ILE A 448 -16.43 -32.66 6.01
N GLN A 449 -16.54 -33.34 4.87
CA GLN A 449 -16.01 -34.69 4.65
C GLN A 449 -15.12 -34.64 3.40
N VAL A 450 -13.83 -34.92 3.58
CA VAL A 450 -12.88 -35.03 2.47
C VAL A 450 -12.16 -36.38 2.50
N ASN A 451 -11.97 -36.97 1.33
CA ASN A 451 -11.32 -38.28 1.22
C ASN A 451 -9.79 -38.19 1.43
N ASN A 452 -9.19 -37.06 1.06
CA ASN A 452 -7.76 -36.81 1.12
C ASN A 452 -7.47 -35.61 2.05
N ASP A 453 -6.69 -34.63 1.61
CA ASP A 453 -6.25 -33.52 2.46
C ASP A 453 -7.28 -32.37 2.54
N ALA A 454 -7.39 -31.78 3.74
CA ALA A 454 -8.11 -30.53 4.02
C ALA A 454 -7.17 -29.48 4.63
N SER A 455 -7.19 -28.26 4.09
CA SER A 455 -6.40 -27.13 4.61
C SER A 455 -7.20 -25.83 4.67
N TYR A 456 -7.08 -25.10 5.79
CA TYR A 456 -7.79 -23.85 6.05
C TYR A 456 -6.83 -22.81 6.59
N GLN A 457 -6.58 -21.76 5.81
CA GLN A 457 -5.65 -20.69 6.16
C GLN A 457 -6.38 -19.47 6.73
N GLY A 458 -6.19 -19.19 8.01
CA GLY A 458 -6.79 -18.06 8.72
C GLY A 458 -8.33 -18.10 8.78
N ALA A 459 -8.94 -19.23 8.40
CA ALA A 459 -10.38 -19.31 8.18
C ALA A 459 -11.18 -19.21 9.49
N ALA A 460 -12.34 -18.58 9.41
CA ALA A 460 -13.30 -18.50 10.51
C ALA A 460 -14.48 -19.47 10.27
N ILE A 461 -14.58 -20.51 11.08
CA ILE A 461 -15.61 -21.55 10.97
C ILE A 461 -16.53 -21.46 12.19
N ASN A 462 -17.83 -21.22 11.96
CA ASN A 462 -18.82 -21.09 13.02
C ASN A 462 -20.03 -22.00 12.73
N GLY A 463 -20.23 -23.00 13.59
CA GLY A 463 -21.36 -23.94 13.53
C GLY A 463 -22.66 -23.42 14.15
N GLY A 464 -22.65 -22.24 14.75
CA GLY A 464 -23.82 -21.64 15.39
C GLY A 464 -24.30 -22.52 16.55
N SER A 465 -25.58 -22.92 16.51
CA SER A 465 -26.17 -23.81 17.51
C SER A 465 -25.72 -25.28 17.35
N GLY A 466 -25.29 -25.68 16.15
CA GLY A 466 -24.89 -27.04 15.83
C GLY A 466 -23.41 -27.33 16.10
N GLN A 467 -23.01 -28.56 15.76
CA GLN A 467 -21.62 -29.02 15.82
C GLN A 467 -20.82 -28.53 14.59
N VAL A 468 -19.51 -28.31 14.75
CA VAL A 468 -18.55 -28.28 13.64
C VAL A 468 -17.83 -29.62 13.55
N GLY A 469 -18.03 -30.35 12.45
CA GLY A 469 -17.37 -31.60 12.12
C GLY A 469 -16.50 -31.46 10.87
N ILE A 470 -15.21 -31.76 10.95
CA ILE A 470 -14.30 -31.81 9.79
C ILE A 470 -13.59 -33.16 9.80
N GLN A 471 -13.79 -33.94 8.76
CA GLN A 471 -13.21 -35.27 8.58
C GLN A 471 -12.37 -35.29 7.31
N ALA A 472 -11.08 -35.58 7.45
CA ALA A 472 -10.16 -35.74 6.33
C ALA A 472 -9.56 -37.16 6.33
N GLY A 473 -9.67 -37.89 5.23
CA GLY A 473 -8.98 -39.19 5.11
C GLY A 473 -7.45 -39.03 5.06
N GLY A 474 -6.96 -37.87 4.61
CA GLY A 474 -5.55 -37.49 4.64
C GLY A 474 -5.20 -36.59 5.84
N LYS A 475 -4.51 -35.48 5.57
CA LYS A 475 -4.11 -34.47 6.55
C LYS A 475 -5.20 -33.41 6.71
N LEU A 476 -5.37 -32.92 7.94
CA LEU A 476 -6.19 -31.75 8.26
C LEU A 476 -5.30 -30.66 8.84
N ALA A 477 -5.24 -29.51 8.19
CA ALA A 477 -4.44 -28.37 8.63
C ALA A 477 -5.28 -27.10 8.79
N LEU A 478 -5.29 -26.52 9.98
CA LEU A 478 -5.80 -25.18 10.26
C LEU A 478 -4.60 -24.29 10.54
N THR A 479 -4.22 -23.45 9.58
CA THR A 479 -2.99 -22.65 9.63
C THR A 479 -3.29 -21.15 9.74
N GLN A 480 -2.28 -20.35 10.09
CA GLN A 480 -2.42 -18.89 10.07
C GLN A 480 -2.29 -18.34 8.64
N ALA A 481 -3.01 -17.25 8.36
CA ALA A 481 -2.61 -16.32 7.29
C ALA A 481 -1.62 -15.28 7.85
N ASN A 482 -1.00 -14.48 6.99
CA ASN A 482 -0.01 -13.48 7.42
C ASN A 482 -0.36 -12.09 6.91
N ASN A 483 -0.30 -11.11 7.81
CA ASN A 483 -0.26 -9.69 7.47
C ASN A 483 1.19 -9.25 7.45
N THR A 484 1.68 -8.73 6.33
CA THR A 484 3.06 -8.27 6.20
C THR A 484 3.13 -6.77 5.93
N SER A 485 4.19 -6.16 6.42
CA SER A 485 4.54 -4.77 6.12
C SER A 485 6.04 -4.69 5.95
N SER A 486 6.51 -3.96 4.96
CA SER A 486 7.92 -3.74 4.70
C SER A 486 8.14 -2.31 4.24
N SER A 487 9.26 -1.72 4.65
CA SER A 487 9.67 -0.38 4.27
C SER A 487 11.19 -0.36 4.14
N GLN A 488 11.66 0.27 3.08
CA GLN A 488 13.05 0.46 2.74
C GLN A 488 13.26 1.92 2.37
N GLN A 489 14.27 2.56 2.95
CA GLN A 489 14.64 3.91 2.58
C GLN A 489 16.15 4.00 2.44
N HIS A 490 16.60 4.78 1.47
CA HIS A 490 18.00 5.06 1.22
C HIS A 490 18.15 6.50 0.71
N ASP A 491 18.90 7.31 1.46
CA ASP A 491 19.12 8.72 1.21
C ASP A 491 20.62 9.01 1.15
N VAL A 492 21.04 9.74 0.13
CA VAL A 492 22.40 10.25 -0.05
C VAL A 492 22.33 11.75 -0.29
N LYS A 493 23.07 12.54 0.48
CA LYS A 493 23.15 13.99 0.33
C LYS A 493 24.62 14.43 0.29
N VAL A 494 24.91 15.37 -0.59
CA VAL A 494 26.23 15.95 -0.80
C VAL A 494 26.07 17.47 -0.89
N ASP A 495 26.79 18.19 -0.05
CA ASP A 495 26.78 19.64 0.02
C ASP A 495 28.21 20.17 -0.05
N VAL A 496 28.47 21.10 -0.97
CA VAL A 496 29.78 21.73 -1.18
C VAL A 496 29.59 23.24 -1.19
N GLY A 497 30.53 23.98 -0.60
CA GLY A 497 30.57 25.42 -0.75
C GLY A 497 31.94 25.99 -0.47
N LEU A 498 32.27 27.07 -1.18
CA LEU A 498 33.54 27.76 -1.17
C LEU A 498 33.26 29.26 -1.14
N GLY A 499 33.95 30.01 -0.29
CA GLY A 499 33.86 31.46 -0.20
C GLY A 499 35.26 32.07 -0.16
N ILE A 500 35.51 33.08 -0.97
CA ILE A 500 36.76 33.83 -1.06
C ILE A 500 36.42 35.31 -0.82
N SER A 501 37.14 35.95 0.09
CA SER A 501 36.92 37.34 0.48
C SER A 501 38.24 38.12 0.45
N THR A 502 38.20 39.33 -0.10
CA THR A 502 39.33 40.28 -0.12
C THR A 502 38.96 41.50 0.73
N SER A 503 39.90 42.13 1.42
CA SER A 503 39.64 43.40 2.13
C SER A 503 40.68 44.46 1.75
N PRO A 504 40.26 45.65 1.30
CA PRO A 504 41.12 46.82 1.15
C PRO A 504 41.04 47.69 2.41
N ILE A 505 42.13 47.74 3.17
CA ILE A 505 42.44 48.83 4.10
C ILE A 505 43.93 49.11 3.90
N ASP A 506 44.30 50.39 3.86
CA ASP A 506 45.68 50.88 3.72
C ASP A 506 46.67 50.05 4.56
N GLY A 507 47.56 49.33 3.87
CA GLY A 507 48.62 48.52 4.48
C GLY A 507 48.26 47.05 4.73
N GLY A 508 48.33 46.22 3.68
CA GLY A 508 48.43 44.76 3.76
C GLY A 508 47.20 43.99 3.27
N SER A 509 47.32 43.34 2.11
CA SER A 509 46.26 42.51 1.49
C SER A 509 45.87 41.32 2.38
N LYS A 510 44.72 41.39 3.06
CA LYS A 510 44.19 40.25 3.83
C LYS A 510 43.26 39.43 2.92
N LEU A 511 43.71 38.23 2.56
CA LEU A 511 42.92 37.24 1.83
C LEU A 511 42.28 36.27 2.83
N GLY A 512 40.95 36.14 2.78
CA GLY A 512 40.17 35.21 3.61
C GLY A 512 39.46 34.16 2.77
N GLY A 513 39.41 32.92 3.24
CA GLY A 513 38.72 31.81 2.59
C GLY A 513 37.85 31.02 3.57
N SER A 514 36.68 30.57 3.14
CA SER A 514 35.84 29.61 3.87
C SER A 514 35.41 28.46 2.96
N GLY A 515 35.32 27.26 3.50
CA GLY A 515 34.90 26.06 2.79
C GLY A 515 33.93 25.24 3.63
N LYS A 516 32.91 24.67 2.99
CA LYS A 516 32.00 23.66 3.55
C LYS A 516 32.01 22.41 2.66
N LEU A 517 32.10 21.25 3.27
CA LEU A 517 31.88 19.95 2.63
C LEU A 517 31.03 19.10 3.58
N GLY A 518 29.87 18.65 3.12
CA GLY A 518 28.97 17.73 3.80
C GLY A 518 28.69 16.52 2.93
N VAL A 519 28.78 15.32 3.50
CA VAL A 519 28.30 14.09 2.87
C VAL A 519 27.54 13.29 3.91
N ASP A 520 26.31 12.93 3.59
CA ASP A 520 25.43 12.16 4.44
C ASP A 520 24.86 10.97 3.65
N ASN A 521 24.88 9.80 4.27
CA ASN A 521 24.30 8.58 3.71
C ASN A 521 23.52 7.84 4.79
N ALA A 522 22.24 7.62 4.56
CA ALA A 522 21.35 6.92 5.48
C ALA A 522 20.62 5.80 4.75
N GLN A 523 20.46 4.67 5.44
CA GLN A 523 19.69 3.53 4.99
C GLN A 523 18.88 2.99 6.17
N SER A 524 17.60 2.71 5.94
CA SER A 524 16.74 2.07 6.92
C SER A 524 15.88 1.01 6.23
N GLN A 525 15.63 -0.07 6.94
CA GLN A 525 14.79 -1.19 6.53
C GLN A 525 13.92 -1.57 7.72
N SER A 526 12.67 -1.91 7.45
CA SER A 526 11.74 -2.43 8.44
C SER A 526 10.91 -3.51 7.78
N ALA A 527 10.72 -4.64 8.44
CA ALA A 527 9.79 -5.67 8.01
C ALA A 527 9.03 -6.20 9.21
N SER A 528 7.73 -6.39 9.08
CA SER A 528 6.90 -7.03 10.08
C SER A 528 5.98 -8.05 9.44
N SER A 529 5.67 -9.10 10.20
CA SER A 529 4.72 -10.15 9.86
C SER A 529 3.91 -10.46 11.10
N ALA A 530 2.61 -10.29 11.04
CA ALA A 530 1.67 -10.63 12.10
C ALA A 530 0.77 -11.79 11.64
N ALA A 531 0.62 -12.79 12.49
CA ALA A 531 -0.27 -13.92 12.25
C ALA A 531 -1.74 -13.49 12.26
N ALA A 532 -2.48 -13.82 11.20
CA ALA A 532 -3.92 -13.78 11.12
C ALA A 532 -4.45 -15.22 11.30
N SER A 533 -4.58 -15.63 12.56
CA SER A 533 -4.96 -16.99 12.93
C SER A 533 -6.45 -17.27 12.72
N GLY A 534 -6.78 -18.51 12.35
CA GLY A 534 -8.17 -18.95 12.18
C GLY A 534 -8.91 -19.19 13.51
N SER A 535 -10.22 -19.37 13.43
CA SER A 535 -11.06 -19.74 14.57
C SER A 535 -12.10 -20.78 14.20
N VAL A 536 -12.43 -21.66 15.14
CA VAL A 536 -13.51 -22.64 15.03
C VAL A 536 -14.40 -22.51 16.25
N GLN A 537 -15.69 -22.24 16.03
CA GLN A 537 -16.65 -21.98 17.10
C GLN A 537 -17.93 -22.80 16.88
N ALA A 538 -18.47 -23.40 17.93
CA ALA A 538 -19.77 -24.07 17.86
C ALA A 538 -20.41 -24.23 19.25
N ALA A 539 -21.72 -24.04 19.38
CA ALA A 539 -22.39 -24.39 20.63
C ALA A 539 -22.51 -25.91 20.81
N GLY A 540 -22.75 -26.65 19.72
CA GLY A 540 -23.07 -28.08 19.75
C GLY A 540 -21.88 -29.05 19.78
N GLY A 541 -20.63 -28.56 19.80
CA GLY A 541 -19.43 -29.40 19.76
C GLY A 541 -18.45 -29.06 18.63
N ILE A 542 -17.20 -29.47 18.77
CA ILE A 542 -16.20 -29.47 17.68
C ILE A 542 -15.61 -30.86 17.55
N ALA A 543 -15.61 -31.44 16.35
CA ALA A 543 -14.94 -32.71 16.04
C ALA A 543 -14.06 -32.57 14.80
N LEU A 544 -12.75 -32.66 14.98
CA LEU A 544 -11.75 -32.63 13.91
C LEU A 544 -11.07 -34.00 13.84
N SER A 545 -11.13 -34.67 12.69
CA SER A 545 -10.49 -35.97 12.48
C SER A 545 -9.67 -36.02 11.20
N SER A 546 -8.50 -36.66 11.27
CA SER A 546 -7.60 -36.85 10.11
C SER A 546 -7.00 -38.26 10.05
N GLY A 547 -6.85 -38.85 8.86
CA GLY A 547 -6.19 -40.16 8.71
C GLY A 547 -4.64 -40.11 8.69
N ASN A 548 -4.01 -38.96 8.45
CA ASN A 548 -2.54 -38.89 8.35
C ASN A 548 -1.89 -37.75 9.16
N GLY A 549 -2.68 -36.86 9.77
CA GLY A 549 -2.14 -35.78 10.60
C GLY A 549 -3.11 -34.63 10.80
N LEU A 550 -3.22 -34.16 12.04
CA LEU A 550 -4.01 -32.98 12.40
C LEU A 550 -3.06 -31.88 12.86
N THR A 551 -3.13 -30.71 12.25
CA THR A 551 -2.36 -29.54 12.65
C THR A 551 -3.26 -28.34 12.87
N VAL A 552 -3.09 -27.66 14.01
CA VAL A 552 -3.72 -26.38 14.33
C VAL A 552 -2.61 -25.40 14.71
N GLN A 553 -2.41 -24.35 13.93
CA GLN A 553 -1.39 -23.34 14.15
C GLN A 553 -2.03 -22.07 14.73
N GLY A 554 -1.77 -21.81 16.01
CA GLY A 554 -2.38 -20.74 16.77
C GLY A 554 -3.91 -20.83 16.75
N GLY A 555 -4.55 -19.66 16.81
CA GLY A 555 -6.00 -19.57 16.66
C GLY A 555 -6.79 -20.12 17.84
N SER A 556 -8.09 -20.22 17.64
CA SER A 556 -9.03 -20.42 18.75
C SER A 556 -10.08 -21.49 18.39
N LEU A 557 -10.22 -22.53 19.22
CA LEU A 557 -11.26 -23.56 19.14
C LEU A 557 -12.16 -23.44 20.36
N GLN A 558 -13.39 -22.95 20.18
CA GLN A 558 -14.34 -22.70 21.26
C GLN A 558 -15.61 -23.50 21.05
N SER A 559 -15.96 -24.32 22.04
CA SER A 559 -17.19 -25.11 22.00
C SER A 559 -18.02 -24.90 23.26
N GLY A 560 -19.35 -24.81 23.10
CA GLY A 560 -20.29 -24.95 24.22
C GLY A 560 -20.44 -26.40 24.71
N GLY A 561 -20.15 -27.37 23.84
CA GLY A 561 -20.12 -28.80 24.13
C GLY A 561 -18.71 -29.37 24.16
N ASP A 562 -18.58 -30.62 23.73
CA ASP A 562 -17.30 -31.32 23.68
C ASP A 562 -16.39 -30.81 22.55
N ILE A 563 -15.08 -31.00 22.70
CA ILE A 563 -14.10 -30.84 21.62
C ILE A 563 -13.33 -32.15 21.46
N LYS A 564 -13.33 -32.71 20.26
CA LYS A 564 -12.59 -33.91 19.89
C LYS A 564 -11.61 -33.62 18.76
N LEU A 565 -10.32 -33.78 19.02
CA LEU A 565 -9.23 -33.67 18.05
C LEU A 565 -8.62 -35.08 17.88
N GLN A 566 -8.80 -35.70 16.72
CA GLN A 566 -8.34 -37.07 16.49
C GLN A 566 -7.49 -37.17 15.22
N SER A 567 -6.41 -37.94 15.29
CA SER A 567 -5.63 -38.30 14.11
C SER A 567 -5.14 -39.73 14.20
N ASP A 568 -5.21 -40.50 13.11
CA ASP A 568 -4.50 -41.79 13.02
C ASP A 568 -2.98 -41.56 12.87
N GLY A 569 -2.59 -40.37 12.39
CA GLY A 569 -1.24 -39.85 12.42
C GLY A 569 -1.00 -38.93 13.63
N LYS A 570 -0.10 -37.94 13.49
CA LYS A 570 0.23 -37.01 14.57
C LYS A 570 -0.88 -35.98 14.80
N VAL A 571 -1.02 -35.49 16.04
CA VAL A 571 -1.78 -34.27 16.36
C VAL A 571 -0.82 -33.19 16.82
N ASN A 572 -0.82 -32.04 16.17
CA ASN A 572 0.11 -30.94 16.44
C ASN A 572 -0.63 -29.61 16.63
N LEU A 573 -0.61 -29.06 17.84
CA LEU A 573 -1.07 -27.71 18.12
C LEU A 573 0.18 -26.82 18.23
N GLN A 574 0.44 -26.04 17.18
CA GLN A 574 1.62 -25.20 17.05
C GLN A 574 1.30 -23.77 17.44
N ALA A 575 2.32 -23.01 17.83
CA ALA A 575 2.14 -21.57 18.02
C ALA A 575 2.06 -20.85 16.66
N ALA A 576 1.17 -19.87 16.57
CA ALA A 576 1.20 -18.87 15.51
C ALA A 576 2.45 -18.01 15.66
N THR A 577 3.08 -17.65 14.54
CA THR A 577 4.35 -16.92 14.52
C THR A 577 4.19 -15.53 13.93
N GLY A 578 4.76 -14.54 14.62
CA GLY A 578 4.96 -13.18 14.12
C GLY A 578 6.43 -12.79 14.21
N SER A 579 6.84 -11.83 13.42
CA SER A 579 8.21 -11.32 13.40
C SER A 579 8.22 -9.83 13.11
N ASP A 580 9.10 -9.10 13.78
CA ASP A 580 9.41 -7.71 13.48
C ASP A 580 10.92 -7.57 13.37
N SER A 581 11.41 -6.92 12.32
CA SER A 581 12.81 -6.57 12.15
C SER A 581 12.94 -5.12 11.71
N LYS A 582 13.93 -4.43 12.27
CA LYS A 582 14.33 -3.10 11.87
C LYS A 582 15.84 -3.05 11.77
N THR A 583 16.35 -2.71 10.60
CA THR A 583 17.78 -2.51 10.38
C THR A 583 18.01 -1.11 9.86
N GLY A 584 18.94 -0.39 10.46
CA GLY A 584 19.28 0.97 10.08
C GLY A 584 20.79 1.13 10.10
N SER A 585 21.31 1.88 9.13
CA SER A 585 22.72 2.27 9.09
C SER A 585 22.83 3.65 8.47
N GLY A 586 23.63 4.52 9.07
CA GLY A 586 23.88 5.83 8.51
C GLY A 586 25.20 6.39 8.97
N TRP A 587 25.84 7.15 8.11
CA TRP A 587 27.07 7.86 8.39
C TRP A 587 26.98 9.26 7.80
N GLY A 588 27.63 10.21 8.44
CA GLY A 588 27.61 11.61 8.04
C GLY A 588 28.92 12.28 8.41
N PHE A 589 29.37 13.16 7.53
CA PHE A 589 30.63 13.86 7.63
C PHE A 589 30.44 15.30 7.19
N ASN A 590 30.71 16.24 8.10
CA ASN A 590 30.61 17.67 7.80
C ASN A 590 31.89 18.36 8.26
N VAL A 591 32.51 19.10 7.33
CA VAL A 591 33.70 19.91 7.57
C VAL A 591 33.40 21.34 7.16
N ASN A 592 33.64 22.26 8.08
CA ASN A 592 33.61 23.70 7.84
C ASN A 592 34.99 24.27 8.20
N ALA A 593 35.63 24.95 7.27
CA ALA A 593 36.93 25.59 7.48
C ALA A 593 36.80 27.07 7.16
N GLY A 594 37.42 27.95 7.95
CA GLY A 594 37.56 29.36 7.58
C GLY A 594 38.89 29.93 8.08
N GLY A 595 39.65 30.51 7.16
CA GLY A 595 40.96 31.12 7.43
C GLY A 595 40.99 32.56 6.94
N SER A 596 41.55 33.45 7.75
CA SER A 596 41.93 34.81 7.34
C SER A 596 43.44 34.94 7.53
N GLN A 597 44.19 35.05 6.44
CA GLN A 597 45.64 35.24 6.53
C GLN A 597 45.93 36.74 6.53
N SER A 598 46.50 37.24 7.64
CA SER A 598 46.97 38.61 7.77
C SER A 598 48.48 38.62 7.93
N ASP A 599 49.19 39.06 6.90
CA ASP A 599 50.58 39.49 7.05
C ASP A 599 50.57 40.89 7.70
N GLY A 600 51.15 41.03 8.90
CA GLY A 600 51.38 42.34 9.51
C GLY A 600 51.28 42.38 11.03
N LYS A 601 52.35 42.85 11.67
CA LYS A 601 52.61 42.88 13.12
C LYS A 601 51.65 43.85 13.85
N ASP A 602 50.67 43.30 14.57
CA ASP A 602 50.20 43.71 15.91
C ASP A 602 48.91 42.94 16.23
N ALA A 603 49.06 41.99 17.15
CA ALA A 603 48.09 40.93 17.40
C ALA A 603 46.98 41.37 18.36
N ALA A 604 45.83 41.77 17.82
CA ALA A 604 44.53 41.68 18.50
C ALA A 604 43.35 41.85 17.52
N SER A 605 43.09 40.87 16.65
CA SER A 605 41.77 40.76 16.00
C SER A 605 41.38 39.31 15.76
N LYS A 606 40.19 38.96 16.26
CA LYS A 606 39.63 37.61 16.37
C LYS A 606 39.17 37.10 15.01
N GLY A 607 39.92 36.19 14.40
CA GLY A 607 39.46 35.35 13.30
C GLY A 607 39.73 33.89 13.62
N PHE A 608 38.70 33.14 14.03
CA PHE A 608 38.79 31.70 14.22
C PHE A 608 37.46 31.06 13.76
N ASN A 609 37.46 30.41 12.61
CA ASN A 609 36.35 29.57 12.14
C ASN A 609 36.76 28.10 12.27
N VAL A 610 36.13 27.39 13.20
CA VAL A 610 36.34 25.95 13.44
C VAL A 610 35.03 25.25 13.12
N GLY A 611 35.05 24.32 12.18
CA GLY A 611 33.97 23.36 11.95
C GLY A 611 34.26 22.02 12.58
N GLY A 612 33.20 21.30 12.91
CA GLY A 612 33.25 19.91 13.34
C GLY A 612 31.95 19.21 12.99
N GLY A 613 32.06 17.94 12.63
CA GLY A 613 30.94 17.07 12.35
C GLY A 613 31.36 15.62 12.53
N ALA A 614 30.39 14.80 12.88
CA ALA A 614 30.43 13.35 12.75
C ALA A 614 29.00 12.87 12.94
N GLN A 615 28.55 11.96 12.09
CA GLN A 615 27.29 11.25 12.24
C GLN A 615 27.58 9.75 12.09
N LEU A 616 27.09 8.94 13.01
CA LEU A 616 27.13 7.49 12.87
C LEU A 616 25.90 6.87 13.52
N SER A 617 25.25 5.95 12.83
CA SER A 617 24.05 5.28 13.29
C SER A 617 24.05 3.82 12.84
N SER A 618 23.72 2.93 13.76
CA SER A 618 23.33 1.56 13.48
C SER A 618 22.18 1.14 14.40
N GLN A 619 21.15 0.56 13.83
CA GLN A 619 19.99 0.06 14.55
C GLN A 619 19.76 -1.36 14.05
N SER A 620 19.67 -2.32 14.96
CA SER A 620 19.34 -3.70 14.63
C SER A 620 18.43 -4.24 15.70
N GLU A 621 17.13 -4.20 15.42
CA GLU A 621 16.11 -4.79 16.26
C GLU A 621 15.52 -5.98 15.53
N SER A 622 15.39 -7.11 16.23
CA SER A 622 14.61 -8.24 15.76
C SER A 622 13.80 -8.80 16.91
N SER A 623 12.53 -9.10 16.65
CA SER A 623 11.71 -9.81 17.60
C SER A 623 10.87 -10.85 16.90
N ALA A 624 10.66 -11.97 17.58
CA ALA A 624 9.75 -13.02 17.17
C ALA A 624 8.70 -13.17 18.28
N SER A 625 7.43 -13.19 17.88
CA SER A 625 6.31 -13.50 18.77
C SER A 625 5.73 -14.86 18.42
N GLN A 626 5.36 -15.61 19.44
CA GLN A 626 4.69 -16.89 19.31
C GLN A 626 3.45 -16.91 20.19
N ALA A 627 2.30 -17.21 19.60
CA ALA A 627 1.02 -17.33 20.31
C ALA A 627 0.44 -18.72 20.10
N GLY A 628 0.34 -19.51 21.16
CA GLY A 628 -0.21 -20.87 21.10
C GLY A 628 -1.70 -20.93 20.75
N ALA A 629 -2.16 -22.11 20.37
CA ALA A 629 -3.58 -22.37 20.13
C ALA A 629 -4.39 -22.34 21.45
N GLN A 630 -5.57 -21.73 21.41
CA GLN A 630 -6.51 -21.70 22.54
C GLN A 630 -7.68 -22.65 22.30
N VAL A 631 -7.81 -23.69 23.13
CA VAL A 631 -8.87 -24.68 23.04
C VAL A 631 -9.72 -24.64 24.31
N LYS A 632 -11.01 -24.33 24.16
CA LYS A 632 -11.97 -24.21 25.26
C LYS A 632 -13.22 -25.02 24.95
N ALA A 633 -13.38 -26.15 25.64
CA ALA A 633 -14.58 -26.96 25.61
C ALA A 633 -15.51 -26.59 26.78
N GLY A 634 -16.82 -26.57 26.52
CA GLY A 634 -17.83 -26.48 27.57
C GLY A 634 -18.08 -27.83 28.24
N GLY A 635 -17.77 -28.94 27.56
CA GLY A 635 -17.79 -30.31 28.07
C GLY A 635 -16.39 -30.95 28.16
N GLN A 636 -16.24 -32.17 27.64
CA GLN A 636 -14.98 -32.90 27.59
C GLN A 636 -14.11 -32.46 26.40
N LEU A 637 -12.83 -32.21 26.64
CA LEU A 637 -11.81 -32.04 25.61
C LEU A 637 -11.02 -33.35 25.45
N THR A 638 -10.99 -33.91 24.24
CA THR A 638 -10.22 -35.12 23.91
C THR A 638 -9.27 -34.84 22.76
N VAL A 639 -7.98 -35.15 22.94
CA VAL A 639 -6.96 -35.11 21.89
C VAL A 639 -6.36 -36.50 21.76
N SER A 640 -6.48 -37.12 20.59
CA SER A 640 -6.09 -38.51 20.35
C SER A 640 -5.19 -38.65 19.13
N SER A 641 -4.13 -39.45 19.24
CA SER A 641 -3.14 -39.68 18.19
C SER A 641 -2.78 -41.16 18.07
N GLY A 642 -2.83 -41.70 16.84
CA GLY A 642 -2.41 -43.06 16.51
C GLY A 642 -0.91 -43.19 16.18
N ALA A 643 -0.17 -42.08 16.15
CA ALA A 643 1.25 -42.10 15.77
C ALA A 643 2.14 -42.79 16.82
N MET A 644 3.18 -43.49 16.35
CA MET A 644 4.12 -44.25 17.21
C MET A 644 5.32 -43.41 17.73
N GLY A 645 5.43 -42.15 17.33
CA GLY A 645 6.58 -41.30 17.65
C GLY A 645 6.54 -40.70 19.05
N LYS A 646 7.69 -40.26 19.57
CA LYS A 646 7.80 -39.55 20.87
C LYS A 646 6.98 -38.25 20.95
N ASP A 647 6.63 -37.67 19.81
CA ASP A 647 5.80 -36.46 19.68
C ASP A 647 4.52 -36.80 18.89
N ALA A 648 3.82 -37.87 19.29
CA ALA A 648 2.56 -38.29 18.68
C ALA A 648 1.46 -37.23 18.91
N ILE A 649 1.42 -36.65 20.10
CA ILE A 649 0.72 -35.39 20.39
C ILE A 649 1.77 -34.33 20.70
N SER A 650 1.78 -33.24 19.97
CA SER A 650 2.68 -32.10 20.20
C SER A 650 1.86 -30.84 20.47
N LEU A 651 2.17 -30.17 21.58
CA LEU A 651 1.48 -28.98 22.07
C LEU A 651 2.52 -27.89 22.33
N GLN A 652 2.51 -26.84 21.52
CA GLN A 652 3.42 -25.70 21.64
C GLN A 652 2.62 -24.45 22.08
N GLY A 653 2.92 -23.93 23.27
CA GLY A 653 2.28 -22.76 23.89
C GLY A 653 0.77 -22.88 24.06
N SER A 654 0.21 -24.08 23.87
CA SER A 654 -1.23 -24.28 23.71
C SER A 654 -1.95 -24.25 25.07
N GLN A 655 -3.09 -23.58 25.12
CA GLN A 655 -3.94 -23.51 26.30
C GLN A 655 -5.18 -24.37 26.09
N LEU A 656 -5.30 -25.44 26.88
CA LEU A 656 -6.38 -26.43 26.78
C LEU A 656 -7.26 -26.35 28.04
N SER A 657 -8.58 -26.22 27.87
CA SER A 657 -9.54 -26.13 28.97
C SER A 657 -10.87 -26.83 28.64
N GLY A 658 -11.46 -27.45 29.65
CA GLY A 658 -12.75 -28.16 29.59
C GLY A 658 -13.16 -28.68 30.96
N GLN A 659 -14.36 -29.28 31.08
CA GLN A 659 -14.77 -29.99 32.31
C GLN A 659 -13.86 -31.19 32.59
N GLY A 660 -13.35 -31.80 31.52
CA GLY A 660 -12.25 -32.76 31.55
C GLY A 660 -11.35 -32.54 30.35
N VAL A 661 -10.06 -32.87 30.49
CA VAL A 661 -9.07 -32.86 29.39
C VAL A 661 -8.41 -34.23 29.32
N LYS A 662 -8.56 -34.93 28.20
CA LYS A 662 -7.95 -36.24 27.92
C LYS A 662 -6.97 -36.10 26.75
N LEU A 663 -5.70 -36.46 26.98
CA LEU A 663 -4.68 -36.60 25.95
C LEU A 663 -4.37 -38.10 25.81
N ASP A 664 -4.59 -38.66 24.62
CA ASP A 664 -4.52 -40.09 24.35
C ASP A 664 -3.55 -40.37 23.18
N ALA A 665 -2.30 -40.70 23.51
CA ALA A 665 -1.28 -41.08 22.55
C ALA A 665 -1.11 -42.61 22.59
N GLU A 666 -2.07 -43.35 22.02
CA GLU A 666 -2.23 -44.80 22.18
C GLU A 666 -0.94 -45.60 21.93
N ASN A 667 -0.18 -45.19 20.90
CA ASN A 667 1.04 -45.89 20.47
C ASN A 667 2.31 -45.04 20.62
N GLY A 668 2.25 -43.84 21.20
CA GLY A 668 3.35 -42.86 21.14
C GLY A 668 3.45 -41.92 22.36
N GLY A 669 4.20 -40.83 22.21
CA GLY A 669 4.48 -39.87 23.29
C GLY A 669 3.74 -38.53 23.17
N ILE A 670 3.65 -37.82 24.29
CA ILE A 670 3.10 -36.46 24.38
C ILE A 670 4.24 -35.47 24.64
N SER A 671 4.32 -34.40 23.84
CA SER A 671 5.35 -33.37 23.87
C SER A 671 4.72 -32.02 24.16
N LEU A 672 5.08 -31.40 25.29
CA LEU A 672 4.60 -30.10 25.74
C LEU A 672 5.76 -29.11 25.70
N GLN A 673 5.63 -28.06 24.91
CA GLN A 673 6.65 -27.05 24.69
C GLN A 673 6.05 -25.66 24.92
N SER A 674 6.79 -24.76 25.55
CA SER A 674 6.35 -23.37 25.68
C SER A 674 6.49 -22.64 24.35
N ALA A 675 5.57 -21.73 24.03
CA ALA A 675 5.80 -20.71 23.01
C ALA A 675 6.86 -19.74 23.53
N GLN A 676 7.80 -19.35 22.68
CA GLN A 676 8.90 -18.45 23.05
C GLN A 676 8.80 -17.15 22.27
N ASN A 677 8.79 -16.04 23.01
CA ASN A 677 9.01 -14.72 22.43
C ASN A 677 10.49 -14.37 22.59
N ALA A 678 11.11 -13.93 21.50
CA ALA A 678 12.50 -13.49 21.51
C ALA A 678 12.54 -12.03 21.06
N SER A 679 13.35 -11.22 21.73
CA SER A 679 13.64 -9.85 21.32
C SER A 679 15.14 -9.63 21.45
N GLN A 680 15.76 -9.16 20.37
CA GLN A 680 17.15 -8.73 20.33
C GLN A 680 17.16 -7.28 19.87
N LYS A 681 17.82 -6.42 20.64
CA LYS A 681 17.96 -5.00 20.33
C LYS A 681 19.41 -4.60 20.47
N ASN A 682 19.98 -4.16 19.37
CA ASN A 682 21.31 -3.59 19.31
C ASN A 682 21.19 -2.20 18.69
N ASP A 683 21.28 -1.18 19.54
CA ASP A 683 21.16 0.21 19.15
C ASP A 683 22.51 0.90 19.31
N TRP A 684 23.01 1.55 18.26
CA TRP A 684 24.23 2.36 18.31
C TRP A 684 24.08 3.68 17.56
N SER A 685 24.55 4.75 18.20
CA SER A 685 24.55 6.09 17.65
C SER A 685 25.69 6.89 18.27
N ALA A 686 26.42 7.69 17.48
CA ALA A 686 27.17 8.81 18.04
C ALA A 686 27.41 9.93 17.03
N ASN A 687 27.15 11.15 17.49
CA ASN A 687 27.32 12.43 16.79
C ASN A 687 28.34 13.30 17.53
N ALA A 688 29.06 14.20 16.86
CA ALA A 688 29.82 15.23 17.59
C ALA A 688 30.07 16.52 16.79
N ASN A 689 29.80 17.66 17.45
CA ASN A 689 30.00 18.99 16.89
C ASN A 689 30.36 19.98 18.03
N LEU A 690 31.52 20.64 18.00
CA LEU A 690 31.65 22.06 18.41
C LEU A 690 32.96 22.70 17.94
N GLY A 691 32.77 23.87 17.30
CA GLY A 691 33.78 24.86 16.95
C GLY A 691 33.99 25.91 18.05
N GLY A 692 35.19 26.48 18.10
CA GLY A 692 35.67 27.32 19.21
C GLY A 692 35.45 28.83 19.06
N GLY A 693 35.07 29.46 20.18
CA GLY A 693 35.11 30.91 20.43
C GLY A 693 35.52 31.19 21.88
N ASN A 694 36.53 32.04 22.10
CA ASN A 694 37.20 32.33 23.38
C ASN A 694 36.28 32.94 24.47
N THR A 695 36.09 32.27 25.61
CA THR A 695 36.20 32.82 26.99
C THR A 695 36.18 31.72 28.06
N ALA A 696 37.35 31.36 28.62
CA ALA A 696 37.63 31.32 30.08
C ALA A 696 38.99 30.63 30.34
N LYS A 697 39.91 31.37 30.96
CA LYS A 697 41.14 30.80 31.54
C LYS A 697 40.75 29.90 32.73
N THR A 698 41.12 28.63 32.72
CA THR A 698 41.48 27.93 33.96
C THR A 698 42.98 27.68 33.93
N ALA A 699 43.65 28.35 34.87
CA ALA A 699 45.08 28.24 35.09
C ALA A 699 45.45 26.78 35.39
N LYS A 700 46.59 26.34 34.86
CA LYS A 700 47.29 25.18 35.41
C LYS A 700 47.90 25.63 36.73
N ASP A 701 47.47 25.02 37.83
CA ASP A 701 48.41 24.68 38.89
C ASP A 701 48.01 23.35 39.53
N ASN A 702 48.97 22.43 39.55
CA ASN A 702 49.03 21.11 40.18
C ASN A 702 47.83 20.15 40.12
N GLY A 703 48.00 19.08 39.31
CA GLY A 703 47.50 17.74 39.65
C GLY A 703 46.20 17.30 38.96
N GLN A 704 46.37 16.40 37.98
CA GLN A 704 45.38 15.49 37.38
C GLN A 704 44.26 16.08 36.49
N PRO A 705 44.34 15.90 35.15
CA PRO A 705 43.17 16.00 34.30
C PRO A 705 42.31 14.73 34.40
N LYS A 706 41.07 14.89 34.91
CA LYS A 706 39.97 13.95 34.66
C LYS A 706 39.51 14.10 33.20
N ALA A 707 39.56 13.02 32.43
CA ALA A 707 38.85 12.91 31.17
C ALA A 707 37.36 12.64 31.44
N GLU A 708 36.53 13.68 31.39
CA GLU A 708 35.07 13.53 31.33
C GLU A 708 34.63 13.70 29.87
N GLY A 709 34.48 12.56 29.20
CA GLY A 709 34.05 12.44 27.81
C GLY A 709 33.70 10.99 27.53
N VAL A 710 32.71 10.44 28.24
CA VAL A 710 32.18 9.10 27.96
C VAL A 710 30.67 9.14 28.15
N SER A 711 29.92 9.34 27.06
CA SER A 711 28.54 8.83 27.01
C SER A 711 28.62 7.35 26.68
N ASN A 712 28.83 6.53 27.72
CA ASN A 712 28.60 5.09 27.67
C ASN A 712 27.26 4.82 28.34
N THR A 713 26.21 4.68 27.54
CA THR A 713 25.03 3.94 28.00
C THR A 713 25.13 2.53 27.43
N TYR A 714 25.77 1.63 28.18
CA TYR A 714 25.62 0.19 27.97
C TYR A 714 24.35 -0.25 28.71
N GLN A 715 23.26 -0.46 27.99
CA GLN A 715 22.18 -1.34 28.46
C GLN A 715 22.23 -2.64 27.66
N VAL A 716 23.00 -3.60 28.16
CA VAL A 716 22.81 -5.01 27.79
C VAL A 716 21.61 -5.52 28.60
N GLY A 717 20.41 -5.17 28.13
CA GLY A 717 19.16 -5.68 28.67
C GLY A 717 18.83 -7.05 28.07
N GLY A 718 19.52 -8.10 28.51
CA GLY A 718 19.10 -9.49 28.28
C GLY A 718 17.88 -9.83 29.13
N GLY A 719 16.72 -9.27 28.81
CA GLY A 719 15.47 -9.52 29.51
C GLY A 719 14.74 -10.72 28.93
N PHE A 720 14.90 -11.91 29.52
CA PHE A 720 13.93 -13.00 29.37
C PHE A 720 12.66 -12.65 30.14
N GLY A 721 11.73 -11.96 29.49
CA GLY A 721 10.38 -11.75 30.00
C GLY A 721 9.50 -12.94 29.65
N SER A 722 9.37 -13.90 30.56
CA SER A 722 8.29 -14.89 30.50
C SER A 722 6.97 -14.22 30.92
N ARG A 723 6.00 -14.20 30.02
CA ARG A 723 4.58 -14.13 30.37
C ARG A 723 3.82 -15.17 29.58
#